data_AF-A0A024TIQ0-F1
#
_entry.id   AF-A0A024TIQ0-F1
#
_cell.length_a   1.000
_cell.length_b   1.000
_cell.length_c   1.000
_cell.angle_alpha   90.00
_cell.angle_beta   90.00
_cell.angle_gamma   90.00
#
_symmetry.space_group_name_H-M   'P 1'
#
loop_
_entity.id
_entity.type
_entity.pdbx_description
1 polymer ?
#
loop_
_entity_poly.entity_id
_entity_poly.type
_entity_poly.pdbx_seq_one_letter_code
_entity_poly.pdbx_strand_id
1 'polypeptide(L)'
;MKLFAAVLVASAAASKQSVSTLSADERPELAMWREQYVAPAAVEGLLPRGTENRTALPARLRPPVQADQAQLRRSYEDAKPMDARPRPSMAGVKGVQAVCSTSTFASATGSALVAAVKAATTDCINSLFSVSGADAYSIFREAQMVSVADALRSAAATYQGNNSGSTAQLVLFLRAGYYVHYYDSSVGAYGTALSTAIKGALDTFFANSRAFDVTDANGETLSDAVTLIDSAEENARYLSVIKRLLNGYNSSYDASWWMLNAVNNVYTVLFRGHQVPAFVSAVAADRSVLDTLYNFANTHKNLLGGTQSYLVSNAGRELGRFLGDAAIRPTVKPLVVGLLGQSSITGPTAPLWVGLAEMTDSYDKAACADYNTCDLSARLISAVLTSTYTCSSSIRILAQDMTASELSSSCNSLLSQDAYFHSVARDNGPVANDYGTTIEVVVFDSSTDYQTYAGAIYGINTNNGGMYLEGDPALSGNQPRFIAYEAEWVRPTFQIWNLNHEYTHYLDGRFNMYGDFNAGISTPTVWWIEGFAEYISYSYRNVPYTAAMTEAGKQTYSLRTLFDTTYSNDQTRIYNWGYLASRFMLTRHPNEMATILGYYRTGNWAAARTFLTSTIGTSYDSEFRTFLSACAAGDCGGSTPTTNPTPTTKPTPTTKPTPTTKPTPTTKPTPTTKPTPTTSQPDVCAGCTGCYYPGASQCLPPEYTRSDCDYYSASYGTVWCGI
;
A
#
# COMPACT_ATOMS: atom_id res chain seq x y z
N MET A 1 16.00 -39.80 0.67
CA MET A 1 16.25 -40.09 2.10
C MET A 1 17.65 -39.72 2.63
N LYS A 2 18.63 -39.29 1.81
CA LYS A 2 19.87 -38.64 2.29
C LYS A 2 19.86 -37.10 2.20
N LEU A 3 18.81 -36.50 1.62
CA LEU A 3 18.61 -35.05 1.53
C LEU A 3 17.92 -34.42 2.76
N PHE A 4 17.30 -35.23 3.63
CA PHE A 4 16.55 -34.71 4.80
C PHE A 4 17.42 -34.49 6.06
N ALA A 5 18.61 -35.09 6.13
CA ALA A 5 19.50 -34.93 7.28
C ALA A 5 20.37 -33.65 7.21
N ALA A 6 20.58 -33.10 6.01
CA ALA A 6 21.33 -31.85 5.83
C ALA A 6 20.50 -30.61 6.21
N VAL A 7 19.17 -30.66 6.05
CA VAL A 7 18.24 -29.56 6.36
C VAL A 7 18.07 -29.36 7.87
N LEU A 8 18.13 -30.43 8.67
CA LEU A 8 17.94 -30.36 10.13
C LEU A 8 19.17 -29.84 10.91
N VAL A 9 20.37 -29.93 10.33
CA VAL A 9 21.59 -29.42 10.99
C VAL A 9 21.81 -27.93 10.69
N ALA A 10 21.33 -27.43 9.55
CA ALA A 10 21.39 -26.00 9.21
C ALA A 10 20.36 -25.15 9.99
N SER A 11 19.16 -25.71 10.27
CA SER A 11 18.09 -24.99 10.97
C SER A 11 18.38 -24.69 12.45
N ALA A 12 19.26 -25.44 13.09
CA ALA A 12 19.66 -25.19 14.49
C ALA A 12 20.77 -24.13 14.63
N ALA A 13 21.56 -23.88 13.58
CA ALA A 13 22.67 -22.93 13.59
C ALA A 13 22.27 -21.50 13.17
N ALA A 14 21.17 -21.33 12.45
CA ALA A 14 20.72 -20.03 11.93
C ALA A 14 20.02 -19.12 12.95
N SER A 15 19.78 -19.58 14.18
CA SER A 15 19.12 -18.77 15.22
C SER A 15 20.04 -17.79 15.97
N LYS A 16 21.30 -17.61 15.53
CA LYS A 16 22.29 -16.75 16.22
C LYS A 16 23.25 -15.93 15.35
N GLN A 17 23.08 -15.82 14.03
CA GLN A 17 23.98 -14.98 13.22
C GLN A 17 23.33 -13.64 12.83
N SER A 18 23.95 -12.55 13.28
CA SER A 18 23.65 -11.18 12.87
C SER A 18 24.09 -10.93 11.41
N VAL A 19 23.34 -10.11 10.68
CA VAL A 19 23.50 -9.78 9.25
C VAL A 19 24.91 -9.26 8.86
N SER A 20 25.74 -8.89 9.83
CA SER A 20 27.12 -8.44 9.63
C SER A 20 28.13 -9.53 9.22
N THR A 21 27.75 -10.81 9.11
CA THR A 21 28.68 -11.92 8.83
C THR A 21 28.42 -12.68 7.52
N LEU A 22 27.49 -12.24 6.66
CA LEU A 22 27.19 -12.94 5.40
C LEU A 22 28.33 -12.80 4.38
N SER A 23 28.73 -13.91 3.78
CA SER A 23 29.73 -13.94 2.71
C SER A 23 29.20 -13.29 1.42
N ALA A 24 30.07 -13.05 0.42
CA ALA A 24 29.65 -12.47 -0.86
C ALA A 24 28.68 -13.37 -1.63
N ASP A 25 28.71 -14.68 -1.38
CA ASP A 25 27.91 -15.69 -2.09
C ASP A 25 26.50 -15.89 -1.50
N GLU A 26 26.25 -15.47 -0.24
CA GLU A 26 24.96 -15.63 0.46
C GLU A 26 24.03 -14.40 0.31
N ARG A 27 24.56 -13.25 -0.11
CA ARG A 27 23.78 -12.01 -0.32
C ARG A 27 22.85 -12.04 -1.54
N PRO A 28 23.20 -12.69 -2.67
CA PRO A 28 22.30 -12.86 -3.81
C PRO A 28 21.07 -13.71 -3.47
N GLU A 29 21.22 -14.73 -2.63
CA GLU A 29 20.12 -15.60 -2.19
C GLU A 29 19.10 -14.83 -1.33
N LEU A 30 19.57 -13.91 -0.48
CA LEU A 30 18.72 -12.99 0.29
C LEU A 30 18.02 -11.93 -0.59
N ALA A 31 18.66 -11.48 -1.68
CA ALA A 31 18.07 -10.56 -2.64
C ALA A 31 16.97 -11.23 -3.49
N MET A 32 17.24 -12.46 -3.96
CA MET A 32 16.21 -13.30 -4.59
C MET A 32 15.06 -13.60 -3.64
N TRP A 33 15.34 -13.84 -2.36
CA TRP A 33 14.30 -14.02 -1.33
C TRP A 33 13.46 -12.74 -1.14
N ARG A 34 14.06 -11.55 -1.13
CA ARG A 34 13.30 -10.28 -1.04
C ARG A 34 12.45 -10.02 -2.27
N GLU A 35 12.94 -10.34 -3.45
CA GLU A 35 12.20 -10.15 -4.71
C GLU A 35 11.08 -11.19 -4.88
N GLN A 36 11.29 -12.41 -4.39
CA GLN A 36 10.32 -13.51 -4.45
C GLN A 36 9.24 -13.42 -3.35
N TYR A 37 9.52 -12.78 -2.21
CA TYR A 37 8.60 -12.78 -1.06
C TYR A 37 8.18 -11.39 -0.54
N VAL A 38 8.98 -10.33 -0.73
CA VAL A 38 8.68 -8.97 -0.20
C VAL A 38 8.01 -8.07 -1.25
N ALA A 39 8.45 -8.12 -2.51
CA ALA A 39 7.82 -7.35 -3.58
C ALA A 39 6.37 -7.82 -3.86
N PRO A 40 6.03 -9.12 -3.88
CA PRO A 40 4.66 -9.60 -3.96
C PRO A 40 3.81 -9.20 -2.74
N ALA A 41 4.39 -9.21 -1.53
CA ALA A 41 3.71 -8.81 -0.30
C ALA A 41 3.31 -7.32 -0.27
N ALA A 42 4.10 -6.43 -0.88
CA ALA A 42 3.74 -5.01 -1.04
C ALA A 42 2.60 -4.78 -2.05
N VAL A 43 2.48 -5.64 -3.06
CA VAL A 43 1.47 -5.54 -4.14
C VAL A 43 0.11 -6.01 -3.69
N GLU A 44 0.09 -6.96 -2.75
CA GLU A 44 -1.08 -7.69 -2.31
C GLU A 44 -1.77 -7.05 -1.08
N GLY A 45 -1.17 -6.01 -0.50
CA GLY A 45 -1.66 -5.40 0.75
C GLY A 45 -1.26 -6.20 2.01
N LEU A 46 -0.09 -6.85 1.97
CA LEU A 46 0.41 -7.80 2.97
C LEU A 46 1.72 -7.46 3.62
N LEU A 47 2.17 -6.28 3.29
CA LEU A 47 2.45 -5.45 4.40
C LEU A 47 1.10 -5.01 5.00
N PRO A 48 0.82 -5.31 6.28
CA PRO A 48 -0.30 -4.80 7.06
C PRO A 48 -0.76 -3.45 6.60
N ARG A 49 -2.08 -3.26 6.62
CA ARG A 49 -2.73 -2.03 6.20
C ARG A 49 -1.94 -0.80 6.66
N GLY A 50 -1.11 -0.28 5.76
CA GLY A 50 -0.09 0.73 6.05
C GLY A 50 1.35 0.23 6.21
N THR A 51 1.96 -0.48 5.25
CA THR A 51 3.29 0.01 4.90
C THR A 51 3.13 1.13 3.91
N GLU A 52 3.46 2.29 4.40
CA GLU A 52 4.04 3.31 3.56
C GLU A 52 5.32 2.70 2.97
N ASN A 53 5.23 2.05 1.81
CA ASN A 53 6.43 1.93 1.01
C ASN A 53 6.78 3.36 0.61
N ARG A 54 7.74 3.97 1.32
CA ARG A 54 8.19 5.36 1.11
C ARG A 54 9.02 5.52 -0.16
N THR A 55 8.89 4.56 -1.08
CA THR A 55 9.50 4.51 -2.40
C THR A 55 8.42 4.33 -3.46
N ALA A 56 8.70 4.78 -4.68
CA ALA A 56 7.77 4.61 -5.79
C ALA A 56 7.59 3.12 -6.13
N LEU A 57 6.35 2.67 -6.17
CA LEU A 57 5.96 1.34 -6.64
C LEU A 57 5.88 1.36 -8.17
N PRO A 58 6.32 0.32 -8.91
CA PRO A 58 6.07 0.24 -10.35
C PRO A 58 4.63 -0.18 -10.68
N ALA A 59 4.16 0.10 -11.90
CA ALA A 59 2.75 -0.09 -12.30
C ALA A 59 2.25 -1.54 -12.20
N ARG A 60 3.16 -2.51 -12.39
CA ARG A 60 2.87 -3.94 -12.19
C ARG A 60 2.48 -4.28 -10.74
N LEU A 61 2.85 -3.43 -9.79
CA LEU A 61 2.59 -3.61 -8.36
C LEU A 61 1.45 -2.70 -7.83
N ARG A 62 0.83 -1.89 -8.69
CA ARG A 62 -0.27 -0.99 -8.32
C ARG A 62 -1.61 -1.65 -8.68
N PRO A 63 -2.41 -2.11 -7.70
CA PRO A 63 -3.67 -2.82 -7.97
C PRO A 63 -4.75 -1.87 -8.55
N PRO A 64 -5.86 -2.42 -9.07
CA PRO A 64 -7.04 -1.63 -9.46
C PRO A 64 -7.62 -0.84 -8.27
N VAL A 65 -8.35 0.23 -8.57
CA VAL A 65 -9.04 1.05 -7.57
C VAL A 65 -10.14 0.22 -6.89
N GLN A 66 -10.18 0.26 -5.56
CA GLN A 66 -11.17 -0.48 -4.77
C GLN A 66 -12.53 0.23 -4.79
N ALA A 67 -13.61 -0.54 -4.68
CA ALA A 67 -14.96 0.01 -4.55
C ALA A 67 -15.20 0.67 -3.19
N ASP A 68 -14.48 0.22 -2.15
CA ASP A 68 -14.48 0.85 -0.84
C ASP A 68 -13.43 1.97 -0.79
N GLN A 69 -13.90 3.20 -0.57
CA GLN A 69 -13.07 4.38 -0.39
C GLN A 69 -12.90 4.78 1.07
N ALA A 70 -13.41 4.01 2.03
CA ALA A 70 -13.31 4.34 3.45
C ALA A 70 -11.85 4.49 3.91
N GLN A 71 -10.91 3.78 3.27
CA GLN A 71 -9.48 3.88 3.58
C GLN A 71 -8.89 5.27 3.27
N LEU A 72 -9.45 6.00 2.30
CA LEU A 72 -9.06 7.39 2.00
C LEU A 72 -9.48 8.36 3.11
N ARG A 73 -10.58 8.05 3.79
CA ARG A 73 -11.11 8.91 4.86
C ARG A 73 -10.70 8.45 6.23
N ARG A 74 -9.95 7.35 6.29
CA ARG A 74 -9.57 6.75 7.54
C ARG A 74 -8.49 7.59 8.17
N SER A 75 -8.78 8.04 9.38
CA SER A 75 -7.74 8.62 10.21
C SER A 75 -6.85 7.47 10.68
N TYR A 76 -5.54 7.70 10.85
CA TYR A 76 -4.67 6.72 11.54
C TYR A 76 -5.19 6.37 12.95
N GLU A 77 -6.09 7.20 13.46
CA GLU A 77 -6.79 7.17 14.74
C GLU A 77 -7.98 6.18 14.80
N ASP A 78 -8.50 5.74 13.66
CA ASP A 78 -9.70 4.90 13.60
C ASP A 78 -9.36 3.43 13.92
N ALA A 79 -9.37 3.09 15.22
CA ALA A 79 -9.23 1.73 15.73
C ALA A 79 -10.41 0.80 15.35
N LYS A 80 -11.51 1.37 14.84
CA LYS A 80 -12.61 0.57 14.30
C LYS A 80 -12.13 -0.12 13.02
N PRO A 81 -12.35 -1.45 12.87
CA PRO A 81 -12.28 -2.08 11.56
C PRO A 81 -13.10 -1.22 10.59
N MET A 82 -12.58 -0.99 9.38
CA MET A 82 -13.31 -0.29 8.30
C MET A 82 -14.75 -0.75 8.38
N ASP A 83 -15.69 0.20 8.48
CA ASP A 83 -17.11 -0.03 8.67
C ASP A 83 -17.56 -1.03 7.61
N ALA A 84 -17.47 -2.32 7.97
CA ALA A 84 -17.55 -3.38 7.00
C ALA A 84 -18.98 -3.31 6.56
N ARG A 85 -19.19 -2.89 5.31
CA ARG A 85 -20.53 -2.78 4.73
C ARG A 85 -21.30 -4.01 5.18
N PRO A 86 -22.42 -3.85 5.90
CA PRO A 86 -23.01 -4.96 6.62
C PRO A 86 -23.16 -6.15 5.69
N ARG A 87 -22.58 -7.28 6.06
CA ARG A 87 -22.63 -8.50 5.26
C ARG A 87 -24.08 -8.99 5.24
N PRO A 88 -24.74 -9.14 4.08
CA PRO A 88 -26.11 -9.68 4.00
C PRO A 88 -26.30 -11.00 4.75
N SER A 89 -25.27 -11.83 4.78
CA SER A 89 -25.19 -13.07 5.57
C SER A 89 -25.33 -12.88 7.08
N MET A 90 -25.08 -11.67 7.58
CA MET A 90 -25.19 -11.29 8.99
C MET A 90 -26.53 -10.62 9.32
N ALA A 91 -27.39 -10.36 8.32
CA ALA A 91 -28.69 -9.76 8.54
C ALA A 91 -29.57 -10.66 9.43
N GLY A 92 -30.01 -10.14 10.57
CA GLY A 92 -30.86 -10.88 11.53
C GLY A 92 -30.12 -11.83 12.47
N VAL A 93 -28.79 -11.95 12.37
CA VAL A 93 -27.96 -12.72 13.31
C VAL A 93 -27.78 -11.92 14.61
N LYS A 94 -28.78 -11.96 15.51
CA LYS A 94 -28.68 -11.35 16.85
C LYS A 94 -28.29 -12.40 17.90
N GLY A 95 -27.25 -12.11 18.70
CA GLY A 95 -26.98 -12.85 19.94
C GLY A 95 -26.49 -14.30 19.75
N VAL A 96 -26.08 -14.69 18.54
CA VAL A 96 -25.42 -15.98 18.33
C VAL A 96 -23.96 -15.84 18.75
N GLN A 97 -23.65 -16.17 20.02
CA GLN A 97 -22.31 -16.65 20.36
C GLN A 97 -22.12 -18.01 19.68
N ALA A 98 -21.95 -18.01 18.36
CA ALA A 98 -21.30 -19.14 17.72
C ALA A 98 -19.91 -19.21 18.40
N VAL A 99 -19.49 -20.39 18.83
CA VAL A 99 -18.16 -20.59 19.42
C VAL A 99 -17.14 -20.26 18.32
N CYS A 100 -16.77 -18.99 18.24
CA CYS A 100 -15.74 -18.52 17.34
C CYS A 100 -14.41 -18.72 18.03
N SER A 101 -13.94 -19.96 17.97
CA SER A 101 -12.68 -20.35 18.55
C SER A 101 -11.79 -20.95 17.47
N THR A 102 -10.58 -20.42 17.34
CA THR A 102 -9.54 -21.01 16.49
C THR A 102 -9.34 -22.49 16.83
N SER A 103 -9.41 -22.86 18.11
CA SER A 103 -9.29 -24.25 18.56
C SER A 103 -10.41 -25.17 18.04
N THR A 104 -11.63 -24.64 17.82
CA THR A 104 -12.74 -25.41 17.24
C THR A 104 -12.43 -25.78 15.80
N PHE A 105 -11.94 -24.85 15.00
CA PHE A 105 -11.56 -25.13 13.61
C PHE A 105 -10.31 -26.01 13.53
N ALA A 106 -9.31 -25.76 14.40
CA ALA A 106 -8.05 -26.50 14.41
C ALA A 106 -8.22 -27.98 14.77
N SER A 107 -9.21 -28.31 15.62
CA SER A 107 -9.51 -29.69 16.03
C SER A 107 -10.49 -30.42 15.11
N ALA A 108 -11.27 -29.69 14.31
CA ALA A 108 -12.26 -30.28 13.42
C ALA A 108 -11.64 -30.81 12.11
N THR A 109 -12.21 -31.88 11.55
CA THR A 109 -11.76 -32.47 10.27
C THR A 109 -12.96 -32.93 9.44
N GLY A 110 -12.80 -33.01 8.12
CA GLY A 110 -13.81 -33.58 7.23
C GLY A 110 -15.20 -32.96 7.41
N SER A 111 -16.23 -33.78 7.59
CA SER A 111 -17.60 -33.31 7.79
C SER A 111 -17.81 -32.50 9.06
N ALA A 112 -17.02 -32.75 10.12
CA ALA A 112 -17.09 -31.97 11.36
C ALA A 112 -16.56 -30.54 11.15
N LEU A 113 -15.51 -30.38 10.35
CA LEU A 113 -15.02 -29.06 9.95
C LEU A 113 -16.06 -28.32 9.11
N VAL A 114 -16.64 -29.00 8.11
CA VAL A 114 -17.70 -28.42 7.28
C VAL A 114 -18.89 -27.96 8.13
N ALA A 115 -19.31 -28.75 9.11
CA ALA A 115 -20.38 -28.38 10.03
C ALA A 115 -20.00 -27.15 10.88
N ALA A 116 -18.78 -27.10 11.40
CA ALA A 116 -18.27 -25.94 12.15
C ALA A 116 -18.24 -24.67 11.30
N VAL A 117 -17.76 -24.75 10.05
CA VAL A 117 -17.74 -23.62 9.10
C VAL A 117 -19.16 -23.13 8.80
N LYS A 118 -20.10 -24.04 8.53
CA LYS A 118 -21.49 -23.66 8.23
C LYS A 118 -22.25 -23.06 9.41
N ALA A 119 -21.89 -23.46 10.64
CA ALA A 119 -22.49 -22.96 11.87
C ALA A 119 -21.91 -21.60 12.33
N ALA A 120 -20.77 -21.20 11.79
CA ALA A 120 -20.12 -19.93 12.13
C ALA A 120 -20.77 -18.73 11.42
N THR A 121 -20.58 -17.56 12.01
CA THR A 121 -20.84 -16.28 11.34
C THR A 121 -19.73 -15.99 10.33
N THR A 122 -20.01 -15.21 9.30
CA THR A 122 -18.95 -14.76 8.37
C THR A 122 -17.91 -13.91 9.06
N ASP A 123 -18.27 -13.13 10.08
CA ASP A 123 -17.31 -12.37 10.91
C ASP A 123 -16.34 -13.31 11.65
N CYS A 124 -16.86 -14.43 12.14
CA CYS A 124 -16.02 -15.44 12.77
C CYS A 124 -15.03 -16.05 11.77
N ILE A 125 -15.51 -16.47 10.60
CA ILE A 125 -14.63 -17.00 9.54
C ILE A 125 -13.62 -15.93 9.10
N ASN A 126 -14.01 -14.65 9.06
CA ASN A 126 -13.13 -13.55 8.69
C ASN A 126 -11.97 -13.35 9.69
N SER A 127 -12.15 -13.68 10.97
CA SER A 127 -11.03 -13.66 11.94
C SER A 127 -9.96 -14.71 11.65
N LEU A 128 -10.27 -15.76 10.87
CA LEU A 128 -9.31 -16.81 10.55
C LEU A 128 -8.23 -16.36 9.57
N PHE A 129 -8.39 -15.22 8.89
CA PHE A 129 -7.35 -14.65 8.03
C PHE A 129 -6.08 -14.26 8.80
N SER A 130 -6.15 -14.14 10.13
CA SER A 130 -5.03 -13.72 10.98
C SER A 130 -4.36 -14.86 11.74
N VAL A 131 -4.76 -16.13 11.53
CA VAL A 131 -4.12 -17.27 12.20
C VAL A 131 -2.76 -17.57 11.59
N SER A 132 -1.85 -18.12 12.40
CA SER A 132 -0.48 -18.44 11.98
C SER A 132 0.05 -19.69 12.69
N GLY A 133 1.19 -20.22 12.25
CA GLY A 133 1.90 -21.34 12.85
C GLY A 133 1.06 -22.62 12.94
N ALA A 134 1.10 -23.27 14.11
CA ALA A 134 0.43 -24.56 14.32
C ALA A 134 -1.09 -24.50 14.11
N ASP A 135 -1.72 -23.36 14.41
CA ASP A 135 -3.16 -23.16 14.17
C ASP A 135 -3.44 -23.05 12.67
N ALA A 136 -2.64 -22.26 11.93
CA ALA A 136 -2.75 -22.16 10.48
C ALA A 136 -2.62 -23.53 9.79
N TYR A 137 -1.61 -24.31 10.17
CA TYR A 137 -1.45 -25.69 9.70
C TYR A 137 -2.69 -26.56 9.98
N SER A 138 -3.19 -26.53 11.21
CA SER A 138 -4.28 -27.42 11.63
C SER A 138 -5.60 -27.10 10.94
N ILE A 139 -5.87 -25.80 10.72
CA ILE A 139 -7.10 -25.29 10.11
C ILE A 139 -7.05 -25.41 8.58
N PHE A 140 -5.92 -25.09 7.96
CA PHE A 140 -5.85 -24.86 6.51
C PHE A 140 -4.99 -25.83 5.71
N ARG A 141 -4.41 -26.89 6.30
CA ARG A 141 -3.73 -27.93 5.50
C ARG A 141 -4.63 -28.51 4.41
N GLU A 142 -4.04 -29.00 3.32
CA GLU A 142 -4.74 -29.38 2.07
C GLU A 142 -6.01 -30.21 2.29
N ALA A 143 -5.98 -31.24 3.15
CA ALA A 143 -7.14 -32.10 3.41
C ALA A 143 -8.38 -31.35 3.94
N GLN A 144 -8.17 -30.28 4.71
CA GLN A 144 -9.25 -29.44 5.24
C GLN A 144 -9.85 -28.58 4.14
N MET A 145 -8.98 -27.98 3.33
CA MET A 145 -9.37 -27.18 2.18
C MET A 145 -10.16 -28.01 1.16
N VAL A 146 -9.72 -29.24 0.88
CA VAL A 146 -10.45 -30.18 0.01
C VAL A 146 -11.84 -30.48 0.57
N SER A 147 -11.94 -30.77 1.87
CA SER A 147 -13.23 -31.06 2.52
C SER A 147 -14.21 -29.90 2.40
N VAL A 148 -13.74 -28.66 2.56
CA VAL A 148 -14.57 -27.45 2.43
C VAL A 148 -14.89 -27.13 0.97
N ALA A 149 -13.97 -27.36 0.03
CA ALA A 149 -14.23 -27.21 -1.41
C ALA A 149 -15.30 -28.19 -1.91
N ASP A 150 -15.26 -29.45 -1.46
CA ASP A 150 -16.32 -30.43 -1.78
C ASP A 150 -17.68 -30.05 -1.18
N ALA A 151 -17.68 -29.48 0.02
CA ALA A 151 -18.89 -28.94 0.64
C ALA A 151 -19.42 -27.71 -0.13
N LEU A 152 -18.53 -26.83 -0.62
CA LEU A 152 -18.91 -25.70 -1.47
C LEU A 152 -19.54 -26.20 -2.76
N ARG A 153 -18.93 -27.19 -3.44
CA ARG A 153 -19.51 -27.81 -4.64
C ARG A 153 -20.93 -28.31 -4.40
N SER A 154 -21.15 -28.99 -3.27
CA SER A 154 -22.48 -29.51 -2.90
C SER A 154 -23.49 -28.39 -2.63
N ALA A 155 -23.08 -27.33 -1.91
CA ALA A 155 -23.94 -26.17 -1.64
C ALA A 155 -24.23 -25.34 -2.89
N ALA A 156 -23.26 -25.24 -3.81
CA ALA A 156 -23.38 -24.52 -5.06
C ALA A 156 -24.44 -25.13 -5.99
N ALA A 157 -24.57 -26.46 -6.01
CA ALA A 157 -25.53 -27.18 -6.84
C ALA A 157 -27.00 -26.81 -6.52
N THR A 158 -27.28 -26.43 -5.27
CA THR A 158 -28.63 -26.03 -4.81
C THR A 158 -28.69 -24.57 -4.37
N TYR A 159 -27.71 -23.75 -4.78
CA TYR A 159 -27.60 -22.35 -4.39
C TYR A 159 -28.83 -21.56 -4.80
N GLN A 160 -29.36 -20.76 -3.87
CA GLN A 160 -30.65 -20.06 -4.00
C GLN A 160 -30.51 -18.57 -4.36
N GLY A 161 -29.29 -18.05 -4.55
CA GLY A 161 -29.02 -16.62 -4.75
C GLY A 161 -28.94 -15.81 -3.45
N ASN A 162 -28.71 -16.49 -2.32
CA ASN A 162 -28.50 -15.88 -1.01
C ASN A 162 -27.77 -16.87 -0.07
N ASN A 163 -27.50 -16.45 1.17
CA ASN A 163 -26.73 -17.26 2.11
C ASN A 163 -27.53 -18.30 2.93
N SER A 164 -28.74 -18.72 2.51
CA SER A 164 -29.54 -19.68 3.28
C SER A 164 -28.89 -21.07 3.43
N GLY A 165 -27.93 -21.41 2.55
CA GLY A 165 -27.15 -22.66 2.57
C GLY A 165 -25.75 -22.55 3.20
N SER A 166 -25.44 -21.41 3.83
CA SER A 166 -24.09 -21.07 4.34
C SER A 166 -22.98 -21.09 3.28
N THR A 167 -23.32 -20.77 2.02
CA THR A 167 -22.35 -20.74 0.90
C THR A 167 -21.30 -19.65 1.12
N ALA A 168 -21.67 -18.48 1.66
CA ALA A 168 -20.73 -17.40 1.96
C ALA A 168 -19.65 -17.84 2.95
N GLN A 169 -19.99 -18.58 4.00
CA GLN A 169 -19.03 -19.12 4.97
C GLN A 169 -18.02 -20.07 4.31
N LEU A 170 -18.49 -20.95 3.43
CA LEU A 170 -17.63 -21.92 2.74
C LEU A 170 -16.65 -21.22 1.79
N VAL A 171 -17.13 -20.27 0.99
CA VAL A 171 -16.28 -19.47 0.09
C VAL A 171 -15.27 -18.67 0.91
N LEU A 172 -15.72 -17.98 1.97
CA LEU A 172 -14.85 -17.15 2.80
C LEU A 172 -13.79 -17.97 3.55
N PHE A 173 -14.11 -19.19 4.00
CA PHE A 173 -13.14 -20.09 4.62
C PHE A 173 -12.05 -20.51 3.62
N LEU A 174 -12.43 -20.83 2.38
CA LEU A 174 -11.47 -21.17 1.33
C LEU A 174 -10.57 -19.97 0.99
N ARG A 175 -11.14 -18.76 0.92
CA ARG A 175 -10.35 -17.52 0.78
C ARG A 175 -9.35 -17.35 1.92
N ALA A 176 -9.78 -17.57 3.17
CA ALA A 176 -8.92 -17.49 4.34
C ALA A 176 -7.77 -18.50 4.25
N GLY A 177 -8.03 -19.74 3.84
CA GLY A 177 -7.00 -20.76 3.74
C GLY A 177 -5.97 -20.48 2.66
N TYR A 178 -6.38 -20.06 1.46
CA TYR A 178 -5.44 -19.63 0.42
C TYR A 178 -4.61 -18.42 0.84
N TYR A 179 -5.25 -17.44 1.48
CA TYR A 179 -4.56 -16.27 2.02
C TYR A 179 -3.50 -16.67 3.05
N VAL A 180 -3.87 -17.45 4.07
CA VAL A 180 -2.94 -17.87 5.13
C VAL A 180 -1.84 -18.78 4.57
N HIS A 181 -2.15 -19.69 3.65
CA HIS A 181 -1.16 -20.52 2.96
C HIS A 181 -0.09 -19.70 2.25
N TYR A 182 -0.47 -18.58 1.64
CA TYR A 182 0.48 -17.71 0.95
C TYR A 182 1.51 -17.11 1.92
N TYR A 183 1.10 -16.60 3.09
CA TYR A 183 2.02 -15.91 4.02
C TYR A 183 2.67 -16.83 5.04
N ASP A 184 2.05 -17.96 5.33
CA ASP A 184 2.51 -18.86 6.37
C ASP A 184 2.85 -20.24 5.81
N SER A 185 4.14 -20.41 5.52
CA SER A 185 4.70 -21.68 5.07
C SER A 185 4.41 -22.88 5.99
N SER A 186 4.01 -22.64 7.25
CA SER A 186 3.63 -23.73 8.16
C SER A 186 2.35 -24.46 7.73
N VAL A 187 1.51 -23.87 6.87
CA VAL A 187 0.29 -24.52 6.33
C VAL A 187 0.63 -25.81 5.55
N GLY A 188 1.83 -25.90 4.99
CA GLY A 188 2.25 -26.97 4.09
C GLY A 188 1.80 -26.73 2.66
N ALA A 189 2.10 -27.66 1.75
CA ALA A 189 1.83 -27.47 0.33
C ALA A 189 0.38 -27.83 -0.06
N TYR A 190 -0.15 -27.10 -1.04
CA TYR A 190 -1.35 -27.48 -1.79
C TYR A 190 -1.00 -28.16 -3.11
N GLY A 191 -1.73 -29.22 -3.43
CA GLY A 191 -1.49 -30.05 -4.61
C GLY A 191 -2.71 -30.17 -5.52
N THR A 192 -2.65 -31.19 -6.38
CA THR A 192 -3.67 -31.44 -7.40
C THR A 192 -5.03 -31.83 -6.81
N ALA A 193 -5.07 -32.37 -5.59
CA ALA A 193 -6.32 -32.71 -4.92
C ALA A 193 -7.13 -31.45 -4.63
N LEU A 194 -6.50 -30.43 -4.02
CA LEU A 194 -7.17 -29.15 -3.78
C LEU A 194 -7.48 -28.41 -5.09
N SER A 195 -6.55 -28.33 -6.04
CA SER A 195 -6.83 -27.66 -7.33
C SER A 195 -8.00 -28.33 -8.08
N THR A 196 -8.15 -29.65 -8.00
CA THR A 196 -9.31 -30.34 -8.60
C THR A 196 -10.60 -30.03 -7.86
N ALA A 197 -10.57 -30.05 -6.52
CA ALA A 197 -11.74 -29.78 -5.70
C ALA A 197 -12.25 -28.34 -5.86
N ILE A 198 -11.34 -27.36 -5.85
CA ILE A 198 -11.70 -25.94 -6.00
C ILE A 198 -12.26 -25.64 -7.39
N LYS A 199 -11.68 -26.24 -8.45
CA LYS A 199 -12.23 -26.18 -9.81
C LYS A 199 -13.66 -26.69 -9.85
N GLY A 200 -13.91 -27.90 -9.33
CA GLY A 200 -15.25 -28.47 -9.29
C GLY A 200 -16.26 -27.62 -8.50
N ALA A 201 -15.81 -26.98 -7.42
CA ALA A 201 -16.65 -26.09 -6.61
C ALA A 201 -17.03 -24.81 -7.36
N LEU A 202 -16.05 -24.10 -7.92
CA LEU A 202 -16.25 -22.85 -8.65
C LEU A 202 -17.00 -23.09 -9.97
N ASP A 203 -16.70 -24.17 -10.71
CA ASP A 203 -17.46 -24.57 -11.90
C ASP A 203 -18.95 -24.75 -11.57
N THR A 204 -19.26 -25.45 -10.47
CA THR A 204 -20.65 -25.68 -10.04
C THR A 204 -21.32 -24.37 -9.61
N PHE A 205 -20.61 -23.49 -8.91
CA PHE A 205 -21.14 -22.20 -8.47
C PHE A 205 -21.47 -21.30 -9.67
N PHE A 206 -20.53 -21.09 -10.59
CA PHE A 206 -20.73 -20.23 -11.75
C PHE A 206 -21.63 -20.84 -12.84
N ALA A 207 -21.90 -22.16 -12.80
CA ALA A 207 -22.92 -22.78 -13.63
C ALA A 207 -24.35 -22.55 -13.09
N ASN A 208 -24.51 -22.26 -11.80
CA ASN A 208 -25.81 -22.01 -11.22
C ASN A 208 -26.33 -20.62 -11.63
N SER A 209 -27.51 -20.56 -12.26
CA SER A 209 -28.13 -19.30 -12.70
C SER A 209 -28.31 -18.27 -11.57
N ARG A 210 -28.55 -18.73 -10.33
CA ARG A 210 -28.77 -17.87 -9.16
C ARG A 210 -27.51 -17.20 -8.65
N ALA A 211 -26.32 -17.67 -9.05
CA ALA A 211 -25.06 -16.98 -8.77
C ALA A 211 -25.01 -15.58 -9.42
N PHE A 212 -25.91 -15.29 -10.37
CA PHE A 212 -25.97 -14.01 -11.08
C PHE A 212 -27.28 -13.25 -10.81
N ASP A 213 -28.02 -13.61 -9.76
CA ASP A 213 -29.16 -12.82 -9.31
C ASP A 213 -28.66 -11.43 -8.88
N VAL A 214 -29.25 -10.35 -9.39
CA VAL A 214 -28.84 -8.97 -9.07
C VAL A 214 -29.49 -8.53 -7.76
N THR A 215 -28.95 -9.04 -6.65
CA THR A 215 -29.37 -8.68 -5.30
C THR A 215 -28.15 -8.58 -4.39
N ASP A 216 -28.20 -7.73 -3.38
CA ASP A 216 -27.10 -7.58 -2.43
C ASP A 216 -26.80 -8.90 -1.68
N ALA A 217 -27.85 -9.68 -1.36
CA ALA A 217 -27.73 -11.00 -0.72
C ALA A 217 -26.95 -12.04 -1.55
N ASN A 218 -27.13 -12.05 -2.88
CA ASN A 218 -26.29 -12.83 -3.77
C ASN A 218 -24.89 -12.22 -3.89
N GLY A 219 -24.85 -10.88 -4.02
CA GLY A 219 -23.65 -10.11 -4.26
C GLY A 219 -22.51 -10.45 -3.31
N GLU A 220 -22.79 -10.65 -2.01
CA GLU A 220 -21.76 -10.99 -1.03
C GLU A 220 -21.04 -12.31 -1.35
N THR A 221 -21.82 -13.35 -1.67
CA THR A 221 -21.25 -14.66 -2.00
C THR A 221 -20.55 -14.60 -3.35
N LEU A 222 -21.16 -13.91 -4.32
CA LEU A 222 -20.59 -13.75 -5.66
C LEU A 222 -19.26 -12.99 -5.62
N SER A 223 -19.17 -11.88 -4.87
CA SER A 223 -17.93 -11.10 -4.79
C SER A 223 -16.79 -11.90 -4.17
N ASP A 224 -17.10 -12.70 -3.13
CA ASP A 224 -16.12 -13.59 -2.52
C ASP A 224 -15.72 -14.73 -3.48
N ALA A 225 -16.67 -15.28 -4.24
CA ALA A 225 -16.36 -16.33 -5.21
C ALA A 225 -15.50 -15.81 -6.37
N VAL A 226 -15.70 -14.57 -6.81
CA VAL A 226 -14.83 -13.93 -7.82
C VAL A 226 -13.42 -13.73 -7.26
N THR A 227 -13.28 -13.28 -6.01
CA THR A 227 -11.96 -13.18 -5.37
C THR A 227 -11.30 -14.55 -5.19
N LEU A 228 -12.07 -15.59 -4.93
CA LEU A 228 -11.56 -16.95 -4.79
C LEU A 228 -10.97 -17.52 -6.09
N ILE A 229 -11.40 -17.03 -7.27
CA ILE A 229 -10.73 -17.34 -8.55
C ILE A 229 -9.25 -16.97 -8.46
N ASP A 230 -8.98 -15.75 -7.99
CA ASP A 230 -7.62 -15.22 -7.85
C ASP A 230 -6.87 -15.91 -6.70
N SER A 231 -7.51 -16.09 -5.54
CA SER A 231 -6.88 -16.75 -4.39
C SER A 231 -6.41 -18.18 -4.70
N ALA A 232 -7.09 -18.87 -5.62
CA ALA A 232 -6.74 -20.22 -6.07
C ALA A 232 -5.84 -20.24 -7.32
N GLU A 233 -5.40 -19.08 -7.82
CA GLU A 233 -4.62 -18.90 -9.07
C GLU A 233 -5.32 -19.48 -10.33
N GLU A 234 -6.66 -19.47 -10.35
CA GLU A 234 -7.47 -20.02 -11.45
C GLU A 234 -7.87 -18.95 -12.49
N ASN A 235 -7.13 -17.84 -12.55
CA ASN A 235 -7.40 -16.66 -13.37
C ASN A 235 -7.63 -17.03 -14.85
N ALA A 236 -6.85 -17.99 -15.38
CA ALA A 236 -6.94 -18.45 -16.77
C ALA A 236 -8.26 -19.17 -17.08
N ARG A 237 -8.74 -20.02 -16.17
CA ARG A 237 -9.90 -20.88 -16.38
C ARG A 237 -11.21 -20.08 -16.43
N TYR A 238 -11.31 -19.04 -15.62
CA TYR A 238 -12.55 -18.31 -15.40
C TYR A 238 -12.66 -16.97 -16.16
N LEU A 239 -11.91 -16.80 -17.26
CA LEU A 239 -12.09 -15.67 -18.19
C LEU A 239 -13.54 -15.51 -18.67
N SER A 240 -14.30 -16.60 -18.81
CA SER A 240 -15.72 -16.55 -19.17
C SER A 240 -16.60 -15.90 -18.09
N VAL A 241 -16.26 -16.07 -16.81
CA VAL A 241 -16.95 -15.43 -15.67
C VAL A 241 -16.68 -13.93 -15.66
N ILE A 242 -15.42 -13.54 -15.87
CA ILE A 242 -15.02 -12.13 -16.02
C ILE A 242 -15.84 -11.47 -17.12
N LYS A 243 -15.86 -12.08 -18.32
CA LYS A 243 -16.63 -11.57 -19.46
C LYS A 243 -18.12 -11.48 -19.15
N ARG A 244 -18.69 -12.48 -18.46
CA ARG A 244 -20.11 -12.50 -18.09
C ARG A 244 -20.48 -11.37 -17.13
N LEU A 245 -19.66 -11.11 -16.11
CA LEU A 245 -19.95 -10.08 -15.11
C LEU A 245 -19.86 -8.67 -15.71
N LEU A 246 -18.83 -8.41 -16.52
CA LEU A 246 -18.68 -7.13 -17.22
C LEU A 246 -19.82 -6.88 -18.21
N ASN A 247 -20.19 -7.88 -19.02
CA ASN A 247 -21.30 -7.74 -19.98
C ASN A 247 -22.68 -7.67 -19.32
N GLY A 248 -22.84 -8.22 -18.10
CA GLY A 248 -24.10 -8.22 -17.37
C GLY A 248 -24.40 -6.94 -16.61
N TYR A 249 -23.37 -6.15 -16.29
CA TYR A 249 -23.51 -4.92 -15.53
C TYR A 249 -24.46 -3.92 -16.21
N ASN A 250 -25.37 -3.36 -15.42
CA ASN A 250 -26.26 -2.27 -15.77
C ASN A 250 -26.72 -1.56 -14.49
N SER A 251 -27.52 -0.50 -14.60
CA SER A 251 -27.90 0.35 -13.47
C SER A 251 -28.70 -0.36 -12.36
N SER A 252 -29.23 -1.57 -12.59
CA SER A 252 -29.85 -2.36 -11.52
C SER A 252 -28.86 -2.83 -10.45
N TYR A 253 -27.56 -2.85 -10.77
CA TYR A 253 -26.49 -3.22 -9.83
C TYR A 253 -26.19 -2.09 -8.83
N ASP A 254 -26.45 -0.84 -9.19
CA ASP A 254 -25.98 0.34 -8.46
C ASP A 254 -26.55 0.45 -7.03
N ALA A 255 -27.69 -0.18 -6.77
CA ALA A 255 -28.30 -0.24 -5.44
C ALA A 255 -27.70 -1.33 -4.52
N SER A 256 -26.87 -2.23 -5.05
CA SER A 256 -26.30 -3.38 -4.33
C SER A 256 -24.78 -3.26 -4.25
N TRP A 257 -24.27 -2.82 -3.10
CA TRP A 257 -22.83 -2.61 -2.90
C TRP A 257 -22.01 -3.88 -3.18
N TRP A 258 -22.53 -5.05 -2.76
CA TRP A 258 -21.82 -6.30 -2.98
C TRP A 258 -21.86 -6.77 -4.44
N MET A 259 -22.90 -6.41 -5.21
CA MET A 259 -22.91 -6.65 -6.66
C MET A 259 -21.90 -5.77 -7.39
N LEU A 260 -21.78 -4.50 -7.00
CA LEU A 260 -20.75 -3.61 -7.53
C LEU A 260 -19.33 -4.14 -7.22
N ASN A 261 -19.12 -4.70 -6.03
CA ASN A 261 -17.86 -5.36 -5.67
C ASN A 261 -17.60 -6.62 -6.50
N ALA A 262 -18.62 -7.45 -6.74
CA ALA A 262 -18.47 -8.62 -7.61
C ALA A 262 -17.99 -8.23 -9.03
N VAL A 263 -18.54 -7.15 -9.59
CA VAL A 263 -18.08 -6.62 -10.89
C VAL A 263 -16.67 -6.06 -10.76
N ASN A 264 -16.34 -5.32 -9.71
CA ASN A 264 -15.00 -4.75 -9.55
C ASN A 264 -13.90 -5.80 -9.33
N ASN A 265 -14.19 -6.88 -8.60
CA ASN A 265 -13.22 -7.91 -8.24
C ASN A 265 -12.67 -8.63 -9.48
N VAL A 266 -13.37 -8.60 -10.62
CA VAL A 266 -12.85 -9.15 -11.87
C VAL A 266 -11.57 -8.45 -12.32
N TYR A 267 -11.39 -7.17 -12.00
CA TYR A 267 -10.18 -6.43 -12.32
C TYR A 267 -8.99 -6.91 -11.50
N THR A 268 -9.21 -7.36 -10.26
CA THR A 268 -8.16 -8.02 -9.46
C THR A 268 -7.75 -9.34 -10.12
N VAL A 269 -8.72 -10.13 -10.61
CA VAL A 269 -8.44 -11.39 -11.33
C VAL A 269 -7.61 -11.11 -12.60
N LEU A 270 -7.92 -10.04 -13.34
CA LEU A 270 -7.14 -9.64 -14.53
C LEU A 270 -5.74 -9.15 -14.16
N PHE A 271 -5.65 -8.24 -13.19
CA PHE A 271 -4.41 -7.68 -12.67
C PHE A 271 -3.43 -8.78 -12.24
N ARG A 272 -3.94 -9.75 -11.48
CA ARG A 272 -3.15 -10.86 -10.95
C ARG A 272 -2.86 -11.94 -11.97
N GLY A 273 -3.75 -12.10 -12.94
CA GLY A 273 -3.56 -13.03 -14.05
C GLY A 273 -2.25 -12.79 -14.80
N HIS A 274 -1.75 -11.55 -14.86
CA HIS A 274 -0.46 -11.26 -15.47
C HIS A 274 0.74 -11.93 -14.78
N GLN A 275 0.62 -12.36 -13.52
CA GLN A 275 1.65 -13.16 -12.85
C GLN A 275 1.47 -14.67 -13.07
N VAL A 276 0.39 -15.10 -13.74
CA VAL A 276 0.09 -16.51 -14.04
C VAL A 276 0.32 -16.79 -15.53
N PRO A 277 1.38 -17.54 -15.92
CA PRO A 277 1.69 -17.76 -17.34
C PRO A 277 0.55 -18.39 -18.16
N ALA A 278 -0.25 -19.26 -17.53
CA ALA A 278 -1.41 -19.88 -18.16
C ALA A 278 -2.51 -18.86 -18.51
N PHE A 279 -2.66 -17.79 -17.74
CA PHE A 279 -3.64 -16.74 -18.01
C PHE A 279 -3.23 -15.93 -19.23
N VAL A 280 -1.96 -15.52 -19.32
CA VAL A 280 -1.44 -14.79 -20.46
C VAL A 280 -1.61 -15.61 -21.75
N SER A 281 -1.30 -16.91 -21.68
CA SER A 281 -1.51 -17.85 -22.79
C SER A 281 -2.99 -17.98 -23.18
N ALA A 282 -3.90 -18.03 -22.20
CA ALA A 282 -5.34 -18.12 -22.46
C ALA A 282 -5.88 -16.85 -23.13
N VAL A 283 -5.45 -15.66 -22.70
CA VAL A 283 -5.85 -14.39 -23.34
C VAL A 283 -5.25 -14.25 -24.74
N ALA A 284 -4.01 -14.70 -24.95
CA ALA A 284 -3.42 -14.72 -26.28
C ALA A 284 -4.20 -15.60 -27.26
N ALA A 285 -4.76 -16.72 -26.78
CA ALA A 285 -5.58 -17.65 -27.56
C ALA A 285 -7.02 -17.15 -27.79
N ASP A 286 -7.66 -16.51 -26.80
CA ASP A 286 -8.98 -15.88 -26.90
C ASP A 286 -8.92 -14.42 -26.42
N ARG A 287 -8.81 -13.50 -27.38
CA ARG A 287 -8.67 -12.07 -27.13
C ARG A 287 -9.99 -11.35 -26.81
N SER A 288 -11.13 -12.05 -26.78
CA SER A 288 -12.45 -11.42 -26.58
C SER A 288 -12.63 -10.76 -25.20
N VAL A 289 -11.76 -11.07 -24.23
CA VAL A 289 -11.72 -10.34 -22.95
C VAL A 289 -11.25 -8.89 -23.15
N LEU A 290 -10.37 -8.63 -24.12
CA LEU A 290 -9.91 -7.27 -24.46
C LEU A 290 -11.06 -6.43 -25.01
N ASP A 291 -11.86 -7.00 -25.91
CA ASP A 291 -13.06 -6.35 -26.44
C ASP A 291 -14.08 -6.08 -25.33
N THR A 292 -14.21 -7.01 -24.38
CA THR A 292 -15.13 -6.85 -23.24
C THR A 292 -14.72 -5.67 -22.36
N LEU A 293 -13.42 -5.52 -22.05
CA LEU A 293 -12.91 -4.38 -21.29
C LEU A 293 -13.09 -3.06 -22.03
N TYR A 294 -12.76 -3.03 -23.33
CA TYR A 294 -12.96 -1.85 -24.17
C TYR A 294 -14.44 -1.44 -24.23
N ASN A 295 -15.34 -2.40 -24.47
CA ASN A 295 -16.78 -2.15 -24.57
C ASN A 295 -17.37 -1.69 -23.25
N PHE A 296 -16.94 -2.26 -22.11
CA PHE A 296 -17.35 -1.81 -20.80
C PHE A 296 -16.95 -0.35 -20.57
N ALA A 297 -15.67 -0.03 -20.80
CA ALA A 297 -15.15 1.33 -20.63
C ALA A 297 -15.90 2.33 -21.53
N ASN A 298 -16.14 1.97 -22.79
CA ASN A 298 -16.80 2.83 -23.76
C ASN A 298 -18.30 3.01 -23.50
N THR A 299 -19.01 1.95 -23.08
CA THR A 299 -20.47 1.97 -22.87
C THR A 299 -20.84 2.74 -21.62
N HIS A 300 -20.02 2.64 -20.57
CA HIS A 300 -20.34 3.18 -19.25
C HIS A 300 -19.62 4.50 -18.92
N LYS A 301 -19.11 5.23 -19.92
CA LYS A 301 -18.41 6.53 -19.72
C LYS A 301 -19.21 7.54 -18.89
N ASN A 302 -20.54 7.42 -18.87
CA ASN A 302 -21.42 8.26 -18.05
C ASN A 302 -21.25 8.07 -16.53
N LEU A 303 -20.60 6.99 -16.08
CA LEU A 303 -20.27 6.77 -14.66
C LEU A 303 -19.02 7.55 -14.21
N LEU A 304 -18.19 8.01 -15.15
CA LEU A 304 -16.99 8.77 -14.86
C LEU A 304 -17.35 10.12 -14.23
N GLY A 305 -16.64 10.48 -13.16
CA GLY A 305 -16.97 11.64 -12.32
C GLY A 305 -18.06 11.37 -11.27
N GLY A 306 -18.64 10.17 -11.24
CA GLY A 306 -19.59 9.72 -10.21
C GLY A 306 -18.99 8.67 -9.26
N THR A 307 -19.81 8.17 -8.33
CA THR A 307 -19.40 7.19 -7.31
C THR A 307 -18.95 5.84 -7.88
N GLN A 308 -19.40 5.47 -9.07
CA GLN A 308 -19.02 4.22 -9.76
C GLN A 308 -17.89 4.42 -10.79
N SER A 309 -17.23 5.59 -10.81
CA SER A 309 -16.16 5.90 -11.76
C SER A 309 -15.05 4.84 -11.78
N TYR A 310 -14.76 4.23 -10.63
CA TYR A 310 -13.73 3.19 -10.49
C TYR A 310 -13.96 1.98 -11.40
N LEU A 311 -15.22 1.60 -11.68
CA LEU A 311 -15.52 0.46 -12.55
C LEU A 311 -15.01 0.71 -13.98
N VAL A 312 -15.22 1.94 -14.48
CA VAL A 312 -14.87 2.33 -15.85
C VAL A 312 -13.38 2.59 -15.97
N SER A 313 -12.78 3.28 -15.00
CA SER A 313 -11.33 3.52 -15.00
C SER A 313 -10.54 2.22 -14.88
N ASN A 314 -10.99 1.28 -14.05
CA ASN A 314 -10.34 -0.04 -13.94
C ASN A 314 -10.47 -0.85 -15.24
N ALA A 315 -11.59 -0.76 -15.96
CA ALA A 315 -11.71 -1.40 -17.28
C ALA A 315 -10.64 -0.91 -18.26
N GLY A 316 -10.47 0.42 -18.36
CA GLY A 316 -9.44 1.01 -19.21
C GLY A 316 -8.03 0.69 -18.74
N ARG A 317 -7.78 0.77 -17.43
CA ARG A 317 -6.47 0.47 -16.84
C ARG A 317 -6.05 -0.98 -17.07
N GLU A 318 -6.93 -1.94 -16.80
CA GLU A 318 -6.61 -3.36 -16.99
C GLU A 318 -6.58 -3.75 -18.48
N LEU A 319 -7.32 -3.06 -19.36
CA LEU A 319 -7.09 -3.16 -20.81
C LEU A 319 -5.66 -2.70 -21.16
N GLY A 320 -5.24 -1.54 -20.67
CA GLY A 320 -3.91 -0.98 -20.92
C GLY A 320 -2.77 -1.88 -20.45
N ARG A 321 -2.95 -2.65 -19.37
CA ARG A 321 -1.92 -3.54 -18.83
C ARG A 321 -1.48 -4.63 -19.80
N PHE A 322 -2.36 -5.07 -20.71
CA PHE A 322 -2.02 -6.01 -21.77
C PHE A 322 -1.02 -5.46 -22.81
N LEU A 323 -0.72 -4.15 -22.79
CA LEU A 323 0.42 -3.61 -23.54
C LEU A 323 1.75 -4.26 -23.11
N GLY A 324 1.84 -4.75 -21.87
CA GLY A 324 3.04 -5.44 -21.37
C GLY A 324 3.34 -6.75 -22.10
N ASP A 325 2.35 -7.38 -22.73
CA ASP A 325 2.53 -8.64 -23.45
C ASP A 325 2.77 -8.39 -24.95
N ALA A 326 3.92 -8.83 -25.45
CA ALA A 326 4.33 -8.59 -26.84
C ALA A 326 3.42 -9.26 -27.89
N ALA A 327 2.82 -10.41 -27.58
CA ALA A 327 1.94 -11.14 -28.51
C ALA A 327 0.52 -10.54 -28.55
N ILE A 328 0.09 -9.89 -27.47
CA ILE A 328 -1.21 -9.25 -27.34
C ILE A 328 -1.17 -7.77 -27.74
N ARG A 329 -0.04 -7.08 -27.52
CA ARG A 329 0.15 -5.63 -27.75
C ARG A 329 -0.41 -5.11 -29.09
N PRO A 330 -0.21 -5.76 -30.25
CA PRO A 330 -0.74 -5.26 -31.52
C PRO A 330 -2.27 -5.18 -31.57
N THR A 331 -2.97 -6.02 -30.78
CA THR A 331 -4.44 -6.01 -30.70
C THR A 331 -4.93 -4.92 -29.76
N VAL A 332 -4.26 -4.75 -28.62
CA VAL A 332 -4.75 -3.85 -27.56
C VAL A 332 -4.39 -2.38 -27.81
N LYS A 333 -3.27 -2.11 -28.49
CA LYS A 333 -2.83 -0.74 -28.83
C LYS A 333 -3.93 0.13 -29.47
N PRO A 334 -4.61 -0.28 -30.56
CA PRO A 334 -5.66 0.55 -31.16
C PRO A 334 -6.85 0.78 -30.22
N LEU A 335 -7.18 -0.17 -29.34
CA LEU A 335 -8.25 -0.02 -28.35
C LEU A 335 -7.88 1.04 -27.30
N VAL A 336 -6.64 1.02 -26.81
CA VAL A 336 -6.10 2.00 -25.86
C VAL A 336 -6.08 3.41 -26.48
N VAL A 337 -5.58 3.55 -27.72
CA VAL A 337 -5.62 4.82 -28.46
C VAL A 337 -7.07 5.32 -28.60
N GLY A 338 -8.00 4.43 -28.92
CA GLY A 338 -9.42 4.76 -29.04
C GLY A 338 -10.03 5.32 -27.74
N LEU A 339 -9.73 4.73 -26.58
CA LEU A 339 -10.25 5.24 -25.30
C LEU A 339 -9.54 6.52 -24.83
N LEU A 340 -8.23 6.64 -25.07
CA LEU A 340 -7.49 7.89 -24.81
C LEU A 340 -8.05 9.06 -25.63
N GLY A 341 -8.39 8.84 -26.90
CA GLY A 341 -9.01 9.85 -27.76
C GLY A 341 -10.45 10.24 -27.38
N GLN A 342 -11.09 9.46 -26.51
CA GLN A 342 -12.47 9.68 -26.04
C GLN A 342 -12.54 10.16 -24.58
N SER A 343 -11.39 10.39 -23.95
CA SER A 343 -11.25 10.86 -22.58
C SER A 343 -10.23 12.02 -22.55
N SER A 344 -10.12 12.69 -21.40
CA SER A 344 -9.27 13.86 -21.23
C SER A 344 -8.42 13.73 -19.97
N ILE A 345 -7.24 14.34 -19.99
CA ILE A 345 -6.29 14.40 -18.88
C ILE A 345 -6.86 15.08 -17.62
N THR A 346 -7.90 15.92 -17.77
CA THR A 346 -8.61 16.58 -16.67
C THR A 346 -10.13 16.41 -16.80
N GLY A 347 -10.86 16.72 -15.73
CA GLY A 347 -12.33 16.68 -15.70
C GLY A 347 -12.90 15.29 -15.49
N PRO A 348 -14.21 15.08 -15.75
CA PRO A 348 -14.91 13.85 -15.35
C PRO A 348 -14.29 12.56 -15.88
N THR A 349 -13.70 12.60 -17.08
CA THR A 349 -13.08 11.42 -17.72
C THR A 349 -11.63 11.16 -17.34
N ALA A 350 -11.03 12.01 -16.50
CA ALA A 350 -9.62 11.88 -16.12
C ALA A 350 -9.25 10.51 -15.51
N PRO A 351 -10.07 9.87 -14.66
CA PRO A 351 -9.76 8.54 -14.14
C PRO A 351 -9.51 7.50 -15.24
N LEU A 352 -10.28 7.55 -16.33
CA LEU A 352 -10.07 6.66 -17.48
C LEU A 352 -8.80 7.03 -18.25
N TRP A 353 -8.63 8.32 -18.57
CA TRP A 353 -7.48 8.79 -19.36
C TRP A 353 -6.16 8.50 -18.65
N VAL A 354 -6.06 8.84 -17.35
CA VAL A 354 -4.85 8.66 -16.56
C VAL A 354 -4.55 7.18 -16.33
N GLY A 355 -5.58 6.36 -16.06
CA GLY A 355 -5.41 4.91 -15.92
C GLY A 355 -4.86 4.24 -17.18
N LEU A 356 -5.31 4.66 -18.37
CA LEU A 356 -4.75 4.20 -19.65
C LEU A 356 -3.34 4.74 -19.86
N ALA A 357 -3.13 6.04 -19.66
CA ALA A 357 -1.86 6.70 -19.91
C ALA A 357 -0.74 6.12 -19.03
N GLU A 358 -1.03 5.84 -17.76
CA GLU A 358 -0.12 5.16 -16.83
C GLU A 358 0.38 3.83 -17.41
N MET A 359 -0.51 3.03 -18.00
CA MET A 359 -0.14 1.76 -18.61
C MET A 359 0.68 1.95 -19.89
N THR A 360 0.39 2.98 -20.69
CA THR A 360 1.21 3.29 -21.87
C THR A 360 2.64 3.70 -21.48
N ASP A 361 2.81 4.55 -20.46
CA ASP A 361 4.14 4.97 -19.98
C ASP A 361 4.90 3.80 -19.34
N SER A 362 4.18 2.85 -18.74
CA SER A 362 4.80 1.70 -18.06
C SER A 362 5.18 0.56 -19.01
N TYR A 363 4.38 0.31 -20.04
CA TYR A 363 4.49 -0.92 -20.85
C TYR A 363 4.79 -0.70 -22.34
N ASP A 364 4.58 0.52 -22.87
CA ASP A 364 4.87 0.84 -24.28
C ASP A 364 5.48 2.25 -24.43
N LYS A 365 6.34 2.63 -23.48
CA LYS A 365 6.92 3.97 -23.34
C LYS A 365 7.61 4.48 -24.61
N ALA A 366 8.31 3.60 -25.32
CA ALA A 366 9.00 3.94 -26.56
C ALA A 366 8.05 4.42 -27.67
N ALA A 367 6.77 4.02 -27.59
CA ALA A 367 5.72 4.44 -28.52
C ALA A 367 4.79 5.52 -27.94
N CYS A 368 5.21 6.26 -26.91
CA CYS A 368 4.39 7.27 -26.24
C CYS A 368 3.77 8.32 -27.19
N ALA A 369 4.40 8.59 -28.33
CA ALA A 369 3.91 9.53 -29.34
C ALA A 369 2.59 9.04 -29.96
N ASP A 370 2.43 7.73 -30.15
CA ASP A 370 1.23 7.12 -30.74
C ASP A 370 0.02 7.25 -29.81
N TYR A 371 0.26 7.33 -28.49
CA TYR A 371 -0.75 7.48 -27.46
C TYR A 371 -0.97 8.94 -27.04
N ASN A 372 -0.10 9.85 -27.47
CA ASN A 372 0.01 11.20 -26.91
C ASN A 372 0.20 11.19 -25.37
N THR A 373 1.12 10.36 -24.87
CA THR A 373 1.41 10.20 -23.44
C THR A 373 2.89 10.40 -23.08
N CYS A 374 3.71 10.91 -24.00
CA CYS A 374 5.11 11.25 -23.69
C CYS A 374 5.19 12.25 -22.53
N ASP A 375 6.21 12.10 -21.69
CA ASP A 375 6.46 12.93 -20.50
C ASP A 375 5.26 12.98 -19.54
N LEU A 376 4.59 11.83 -19.36
CA LEU A 376 3.31 11.71 -18.67
C LEU A 376 3.30 12.43 -17.31
N SER A 377 4.24 12.11 -16.41
CA SER A 377 4.28 12.70 -15.07
C SER A 377 4.37 14.24 -15.11
N ALA A 378 5.26 14.80 -15.94
CA ALA A 378 5.39 16.24 -16.09
C ALA A 378 4.12 16.89 -16.65
N ARG A 379 3.46 16.24 -17.61
CA ARG A 379 2.19 16.73 -18.18
C ARG A 379 1.06 16.70 -17.18
N LEU A 380 0.96 15.65 -16.37
CA LEU A 380 -0.03 15.55 -15.30
C LEU A 380 0.20 16.64 -14.25
N ILE A 381 1.44 16.80 -13.76
CA ILE A 381 1.80 17.89 -12.83
C ILE A 381 1.38 19.24 -13.41
N SER A 382 1.75 19.54 -14.66
CA SER A 382 1.41 20.81 -15.30
C SER A 382 -0.09 21.00 -15.52
N ALA A 383 -0.86 19.92 -15.69
CA ALA A 383 -2.29 19.99 -15.94
C ALA A 383 -3.10 20.19 -14.66
N VAL A 384 -2.67 19.59 -13.53
CA VAL A 384 -3.46 19.61 -12.30
C VAL A 384 -2.82 20.36 -11.15
N LEU A 385 -1.50 20.30 -10.92
CA LEU A 385 -0.84 20.97 -9.79
C LEU A 385 -0.44 22.41 -10.15
N THR A 386 -1.44 23.25 -10.41
CA THR A 386 -1.25 24.59 -11.01
C THR A 386 -0.85 25.67 -10.00
N SER A 387 -1.00 25.41 -8.70
CA SER A 387 -0.61 26.34 -7.63
C SER A 387 0.72 25.94 -7.01
N THR A 388 1.71 26.83 -7.02
CA THR A 388 2.99 26.64 -6.31
C THR A 388 3.20 27.74 -5.30
N TYR A 389 3.47 27.38 -4.04
CA TYR A 389 3.65 28.33 -2.94
C TYR A 389 4.83 27.94 -2.05
N THR A 390 5.80 28.84 -1.90
CA THR A 390 6.99 28.61 -1.07
C THR A 390 6.74 29.06 0.35
N CYS A 391 6.75 28.14 1.32
CA CYS A 391 6.61 28.46 2.73
C CYS A 391 7.95 28.94 3.34
N SER A 392 9.05 28.30 2.95
CA SER A 392 10.43 28.63 3.37
C SER A 392 11.43 28.14 2.33
N SER A 393 12.73 28.28 2.59
CA SER A 393 13.78 27.65 1.77
C SER A 393 13.73 26.12 1.76
N SER A 394 13.08 25.50 2.76
CA SER A 394 12.99 24.04 2.92
C SER A 394 11.61 23.46 2.59
N ILE A 395 10.56 24.28 2.44
CA ILE A 395 9.19 23.78 2.26
C ILE A 395 8.50 24.50 1.10
N ARG A 396 7.96 23.72 0.16
CA ARG A 396 7.16 24.22 -0.97
C ARG A 396 5.89 23.40 -1.11
N ILE A 397 4.76 24.08 -1.26
CA ILE A 397 3.46 23.46 -1.56
C ILE A 397 3.24 23.46 -3.08
N LEU A 398 2.82 22.32 -3.63
CA LEU A 398 2.28 22.18 -4.99
C LEU A 398 0.83 21.73 -4.84
N ALA A 399 -0.13 22.58 -5.17
CA ALA A 399 -1.54 22.33 -4.96
C ALA A 399 -2.32 22.31 -6.27
N GLN A 400 -3.36 21.49 -6.31
CA GLN A 400 -4.33 21.47 -7.40
C GLN A 400 -5.29 22.66 -7.31
N ASP A 401 -5.96 22.80 -6.17
CA ASP A 401 -6.76 23.97 -5.82
C ASP A 401 -6.59 24.27 -4.33
N MET A 402 -6.20 25.50 -4.02
CA MET A 402 -6.12 26.05 -2.66
C MET A 402 -6.16 27.57 -2.76
N THR A 403 -6.96 28.20 -1.91
CA THR A 403 -6.98 29.66 -1.77
C THR A 403 -5.68 30.17 -1.15
N ALA A 404 -5.38 31.46 -1.34
CA ALA A 404 -4.22 32.10 -0.71
C ALA A 404 -4.24 32.00 0.83
N SER A 405 -5.43 32.04 1.45
CA SER A 405 -5.59 31.87 2.90
C SER A 405 -5.27 30.45 3.37
N GLU A 406 -5.70 29.43 2.61
CA GLU A 406 -5.42 28.03 2.94
C GLU A 406 -3.92 27.74 2.78
N LEU A 407 -3.30 28.22 1.69
CA LEU A 407 -1.85 28.12 1.47
C LEU A 407 -1.06 28.75 2.62
N SER A 408 -1.40 29.99 2.99
CA SER A 408 -0.73 30.68 4.10
C SER A 408 -0.94 29.96 5.43
N SER A 409 -2.12 29.43 5.70
CA SER A 409 -2.41 28.75 6.97
C SER A 409 -1.70 27.41 7.07
N SER A 410 -1.67 26.64 5.98
CA SER A 410 -0.90 25.39 5.88
C SER A 410 0.60 25.64 6.07
N CYS A 411 1.17 26.67 5.42
CA CYS A 411 2.57 27.04 5.63
C CYS A 411 2.86 27.42 7.08
N ASN A 412 2.02 28.25 7.70
CA ASN A 412 2.21 28.63 9.10
C ASN A 412 2.17 27.40 10.03
N SER A 413 1.29 26.44 9.74
CA SER A 413 1.20 25.19 10.49
C SER A 413 2.48 24.36 10.37
N LEU A 414 2.98 24.17 9.14
CA LEU A 414 4.21 23.41 8.87
C LEU A 414 5.43 24.05 9.54
N LEU A 415 5.61 25.36 9.39
CA LEU A 415 6.74 26.09 9.99
C LEU A 415 6.71 26.07 11.52
N SER A 416 5.54 26.12 12.12
CA SER A 416 5.40 26.08 13.58
C SER A 416 5.60 24.64 14.10
N GLN A 417 5.13 23.64 13.37
CA GLN A 417 5.39 22.24 13.70
C GLN A 417 6.87 21.89 13.58
N ASP A 418 7.57 22.41 12.56
CA ASP A 418 9.01 22.25 12.36
C ASP A 418 9.79 22.66 13.62
N ALA A 419 9.54 23.87 14.11
CA ALA A 419 10.13 24.36 15.36
C ALA A 419 9.74 23.51 16.58
N TYR A 420 8.48 23.07 16.67
CA TYR A 420 8.02 22.21 17.75
C TYR A 420 8.72 20.84 17.74
N PHE A 421 8.83 20.21 16.58
CA PHE A 421 9.53 18.94 16.39
C PHE A 421 10.97 19.03 16.88
N HIS A 422 11.73 20.03 16.43
CA HIS A 422 13.12 20.21 16.84
C HIS A 422 13.28 20.36 18.36
N SER A 423 12.32 21.01 19.02
CA SER A 423 12.32 21.14 20.48
C SER A 423 12.13 19.80 21.22
N VAL A 424 11.35 18.89 20.63
CA VAL A 424 11.06 17.57 21.17
C VAL A 424 12.17 16.58 20.82
N ALA A 425 12.57 16.53 19.55
CA ALA A 425 13.59 15.62 19.03
C ALA A 425 14.98 15.94 19.59
N ARG A 426 15.28 17.22 19.86
CA ARG A 426 16.60 17.68 20.30
C ARG A 426 17.71 17.18 19.37
N ASP A 427 17.47 17.29 18.08
CA ASP A 427 18.46 16.97 17.05
C ASP A 427 19.51 18.08 16.94
N ASN A 428 20.60 17.77 16.23
CA ASN A 428 21.69 18.70 15.96
C ASN A 428 21.77 19.04 14.46
N GLY A 429 20.62 18.99 13.76
CA GLY A 429 20.55 19.04 12.30
C GLY A 429 20.44 17.66 11.64
N PRO A 430 20.45 17.62 10.29
CA PRO A 430 20.20 16.39 9.54
C PRO A 430 21.17 15.27 9.89
N VAL A 431 20.70 14.02 9.82
CA VAL A 431 21.55 12.84 9.97
C VAL A 431 22.62 12.80 8.88
N ALA A 432 23.72 12.09 9.15
CA ALA A 432 24.76 11.92 8.16
C ALA A 432 24.22 11.25 6.89
N ASN A 433 24.75 11.65 5.72
CA ASN A 433 24.37 11.14 4.40
C ASN A 433 22.91 11.39 3.99
N ASP A 434 22.20 12.33 4.63
CA ASP A 434 20.99 12.93 4.05
C ASP A 434 21.34 14.22 3.30
N TYR A 435 21.25 14.18 1.97
CA TYR A 435 21.49 15.32 1.07
C TYR A 435 20.21 16.03 0.63
N GLY A 436 19.04 15.60 1.11
CA GLY A 436 17.80 16.35 0.95
C GLY A 436 17.98 17.76 1.50
N THR A 437 17.27 18.74 0.97
CA THR A 437 17.31 20.13 1.48
C THR A 437 15.94 20.79 1.48
N THR A 438 14.98 20.23 0.75
CA THR A 438 13.62 20.73 0.64
C THR A 438 12.63 19.57 0.64
N ILE A 439 11.39 19.83 1.04
CA ILE A 439 10.24 18.95 0.84
C ILE A 439 9.20 19.63 -0.05
N GLU A 440 8.60 18.84 -0.94
CA GLU A 440 7.39 19.21 -1.66
C GLU A 440 6.16 18.65 -0.93
N VAL A 441 5.26 19.53 -0.50
CA VAL A 441 3.94 19.17 0.01
C VAL A 441 2.95 19.25 -1.14
N VAL A 442 2.57 18.10 -1.68
CA VAL A 442 1.68 17.97 -2.83
C VAL A 442 0.24 17.77 -2.34
N VAL A 443 -0.68 18.64 -2.78
CA VAL A 443 -2.06 18.66 -2.31
C VAL A 443 -3.02 18.58 -3.50
N PHE A 444 -3.69 17.45 -3.68
CA PHE A 444 -4.78 17.30 -4.63
C PHE A 444 -6.10 17.88 -4.07
N ASP A 445 -7.02 18.29 -4.95
CA ASP A 445 -8.28 18.95 -4.55
C ASP A 445 -9.26 18.01 -3.82
N SER A 446 -9.13 16.70 -4.05
CA SER A 446 -9.97 15.70 -3.40
C SER A 446 -9.30 14.35 -3.28
N SER A 447 -9.89 13.48 -2.45
CA SER A 447 -9.52 12.05 -2.40
C SER A 447 -9.62 11.35 -3.77
N THR A 448 -10.54 11.80 -4.64
CA THR A 448 -10.70 11.25 -6.00
C THR A 448 -9.58 11.72 -6.93
N ASP A 449 -9.18 12.98 -6.85
CA ASP A 449 -8.04 13.49 -7.63
C ASP A 449 -6.73 12.83 -7.20
N TYR A 450 -6.54 12.63 -5.89
CA TYR A 450 -5.41 11.87 -5.37
C TYR A 450 -5.35 10.46 -5.98
N GLN A 451 -6.47 9.72 -5.95
CA GLN A 451 -6.54 8.38 -6.56
C GLN A 451 -6.29 8.39 -8.07
N THR A 452 -6.73 9.45 -8.76
CA THR A 452 -6.59 9.60 -10.21
C THR A 452 -5.14 9.87 -10.62
N TYR A 453 -4.47 10.81 -9.95
CA TYR A 453 -3.22 11.39 -10.45
C TYR A 453 -1.98 10.93 -9.70
N ALA A 454 -2.05 10.73 -8.38
CA ALA A 454 -0.84 10.60 -7.55
C ALA A 454 -0.02 9.35 -7.91
N GLY A 455 -0.69 8.23 -8.19
CA GLY A 455 -0.04 6.98 -8.63
C GLY A 455 0.69 7.14 -9.98
N ALA A 456 0.08 7.84 -10.94
CA ALA A 456 0.68 8.07 -12.26
C ALA A 456 1.79 9.14 -12.23
N ILE A 457 1.71 10.12 -11.34
CA ILE A 457 2.73 11.18 -11.20
C ILE A 457 3.94 10.67 -10.40
N TYR A 458 3.70 10.04 -9.25
CA TYR A 458 4.72 9.75 -8.23
C TYR A 458 4.98 8.26 -8.00
N GLY A 459 4.22 7.38 -8.64
CA GLY A 459 4.38 5.93 -8.48
C GLY A 459 3.87 5.38 -7.15
N ILE A 460 3.04 6.10 -6.40
CA ILE A 460 2.58 5.64 -5.07
C ILE A 460 1.31 4.79 -5.13
N ASN A 461 1.08 3.98 -4.08
CA ASN A 461 -0.24 3.42 -3.82
C ASN A 461 -1.15 4.55 -3.32
N THR A 462 -2.38 4.63 -3.82
CA THR A 462 -3.35 5.69 -3.48
C THR A 462 -4.51 5.22 -2.61
N ASN A 463 -4.44 4.00 -2.05
CA ASN A 463 -5.42 3.46 -1.10
C ASN A 463 -4.99 3.74 0.35
N ASN A 464 -4.74 5.02 0.66
CA ASN A 464 -4.31 5.52 1.97
C ASN A 464 -4.70 7.00 2.12
N GLY A 465 -4.48 7.56 3.32
CA GLY A 465 -4.79 8.96 3.65
C GLY A 465 -3.80 10.00 3.09
N GLY A 466 -2.81 9.58 2.32
CA GLY A 466 -1.62 10.35 1.99
C GLY A 466 -0.36 9.50 2.20
N MET A 467 0.77 9.97 1.70
CA MET A 467 2.03 9.25 1.80
C MET A 467 3.22 10.21 1.82
N TYR A 468 4.13 10.01 2.77
CA TYR A 468 5.50 10.50 2.69
C TYR A 468 6.36 9.61 1.78
N LEU A 469 6.79 10.17 0.66
CA LEU A 469 7.73 9.58 -0.29
C LEU A 469 9.13 10.15 -0.02
N GLU A 470 9.96 9.39 0.68
CA GLU A 470 11.31 9.81 1.11
C GLU A 470 12.31 9.81 -0.05
N GLY A 471 12.22 8.81 -0.93
CA GLY A 471 13.25 8.54 -1.92
C GLY A 471 14.52 7.97 -1.29
N ASP A 472 15.68 8.22 -1.89
CA ASP A 472 16.98 7.85 -1.32
C ASP A 472 17.66 9.11 -0.76
N PRO A 473 17.72 9.28 0.57
CA PRO A 473 18.32 10.46 1.17
C PRO A 473 19.81 10.62 0.84
N ALA A 474 20.51 9.54 0.48
CA ALA A 474 21.92 9.56 0.12
C ALA A 474 22.20 9.99 -1.33
N LEU A 475 21.17 10.16 -2.17
CA LEU A 475 21.33 10.64 -3.53
C LEU A 475 21.28 12.18 -3.60
N SER A 476 22.26 12.76 -4.28
CA SER A 476 22.21 14.18 -4.65
C SER A 476 21.05 14.42 -5.60
N GLY A 477 20.19 15.38 -5.27
CA GLY A 477 18.97 15.66 -6.03
C GLY A 477 17.74 14.87 -5.57
N ASN A 478 17.84 14.12 -4.46
CA ASN A 478 16.65 13.56 -3.82
C ASN A 478 15.64 14.67 -3.49
N GLN A 479 14.37 14.43 -3.81
CA GLN A 479 13.27 15.35 -3.55
C GLN A 479 12.21 14.61 -2.75
N PRO A 480 12.26 14.66 -1.41
CA PRO A 480 11.22 14.08 -0.57
C PRO A 480 9.90 14.82 -0.79
N ARG A 481 8.80 14.06 -0.72
CA ARG A 481 7.45 14.59 -0.94
C ARG A 481 6.50 14.08 0.12
N PHE A 482 5.67 14.97 0.64
CA PHE A 482 4.43 14.57 1.30
C PHE A 482 3.29 14.75 0.29
N ILE A 483 2.62 13.66 -0.07
CA ILE A 483 1.58 13.64 -1.11
C ILE A 483 0.23 13.35 -0.46
N ALA A 484 -0.71 14.29 -0.53
CA ALA A 484 -2.03 14.19 0.08
C ALA A 484 -3.09 14.99 -0.68
N TYR A 485 -4.23 15.22 -0.05
CA TYR A 485 -5.39 15.89 -0.62
C TYR A 485 -6.17 16.66 0.44
N GLU A 486 -7.04 17.56 0.01
CA GLU A 486 -8.06 18.15 0.87
C GLU A 486 -9.02 17.06 1.36
N ALA A 487 -9.30 17.04 2.66
CA ALA A 487 -10.32 16.20 3.25
C ALA A 487 -11.73 16.75 2.94
N GLU A 488 -12.25 16.50 1.74
CA GLU A 488 -13.46 17.16 1.23
C GLU A 488 -14.72 16.94 2.12
N TRP A 489 -14.70 15.93 2.99
CA TRP A 489 -15.78 15.61 3.92
C TRP A 489 -15.83 16.50 5.18
N VAL A 490 -14.82 17.33 5.45
CA VAL A 490 -14.84 18.29 6.58
C VAL A 490 -15.23 19.72 6.17
N ARG A 491 -15.57 19.92 4.89
CA ARG A 491 -16.04 21.22 4.36
C ARG A 491 -17.23 21.76 5.17
N PRO A 492 -17.32 23.09 5.38
CA PRO A 492 -16.50 24.14 4.76
C PRO A 492 -15.15 24.38 5.45
N THR A 493 -14.78 23.60 6.48
CA THR A 493 -13.42 23.69 7.06
C THR A 493 -12.42 23.10 6.08
N PHE A 494 -11.37 23.85 5.76
CA PHE A 494 -10.25 23.32 4.96
C PHE A 494 -9.29 22.53 5.84
N GLN A 495 -8.94 21.32 5.40
CA GLN A 495 -7.93 20.49 6.03
C GLN A 495 -7.22 19.66 4.98
N ILE A 496 -5.88 19.71 4.96
CA ILE A 496 -5.07 18.71 4.25
C ILE A 496 -5.07 17.45 5.12
N TRP A 497 -5.55 16.33 4.57
CA TRP A 497 -5.68 15.08 5.32
C TRP A 497 -4.30 14.61 5.82
N ASN A 498 -4.22 14.23 7.11
CA ASN A 498 -3.01 13.78 7.79
C ASN A 498 -1.77 14.71 7.77
N LEU A 499 -1.91 16.00 7.41
CA LEU A 499 -0.80 16.96 7.22
C LEU A 499 0.31 16.90 8.29
N ASN A 500 -0.07 17.07 9.57
CA ASN A 500 0.92 17.16 10.63
C ASN A 500 1.52 15.79 10.99
N HIS A 501 0.81 14.68 10.77
CA HIS A 501 1.36 13.34 10.97
C HIS A 501 2.46 13.09 9.93
N GLU A 502 2.14 13.26 8.64
CA GLU A 502 3.04 12.97 7.53
C GLU A 502 4.23 13.92 7.46
N TYR A 503 4.04 15.20 7.81
CA TYR A 503 5.17 16.11 7.93
C TYR A 503 6.14 15.68 9.04
N THR A 504 5.66 15.01 10.09
CA THR A 504 6.56 14.44 11.11
C THR A 504 7.41 13.32 10.54
N HIS A 505 6.89 12.49 9.62
CA HIS A 505 7.67 11.43 8.99
C HIS A 505 8.86 11.99 8.19
N TYR A 506 8.68 13.11 7.50
CA TYR A 506 9.78 13.84 6.86
C TYR A 506 10.83 14.30 7.87
N LEU A 507 10.40 14.95 8.95
CA LEU A 507 11.32 15.44 9.97
C LEU A 507 12.03 14.28 10.69
N ASP A 508 11.34 13.18 11.00
CA ASP A 508 11.93 12.02 11.66
C ASP A 508 12.95 11.31 10.75
N GLY A 509 12.60 11.12 9.47
CA GLY A 509 13.52 10.61 8.44
C GLY A 509 14.80 11.43 8.38
N ARG A 510 14.66 12.76 8.29
CA ARG A 510 15.78 13.67 8.13
C ARG A 510 16.66 13.87 9.36
N PHE A 511 16.05 13.91 10.56
CA PHE A 511 16.73 14.38 11.77
C PHE A 511 16.97 13.30 12.83
N ASN A 512 16.34 12.12 12.69
CA ASN A 512 16.47 11.03 13.65
C ASN A 512 16.84 9.68 13.02
N MET A 513 16.36 9.36 11.82
CA MET A 513 16.51 8.04 11.21
C MET A 513 17.64 8.04 10.17
N TYR A 514 18.78 7.38 10.45
CA TYR A 514 19.87 7.32 9.47
C TYR A 514 19.56 6.38 8.28
N GLY A 515 19.79 6.86 7.05
CA GLY A 515 19.57 6.08 5.83
C GLY A 515 18.11 6.13 5.36
N ASP A 516 17.76 5.24 4.43
CA ASP A 516 16.39 5.17 3.93
C ASP A 516 15.43 4.46 4.92
N PHE A 517 14.14 4.51 4.62
CA PHE A 517 13.11 3.80 5.37
C PHE A 517 13.44 2.33 5.65
N ASN A 518 14.02 1.61 4.68
CA ASN A 518 14.38 0.20 4.85
C ASN A 518 15.46 -0.01 5.92
N ALA A 519 16.45 0.89 5.98
CA ALA A 519 17.44 0.89 7.05
C ALA A 519 16.75 1.09 8.42
N GLY A 520 15.83 2.05 8.50
CA GLY A 520 15.07 2.40 9.70
C GLY A 520 14.24 1.26 10.28
N ILE A 521 13.71 0.37 9.43
CA ILE A 521 12.87 -0.77 9.85
C ILE A 521 13.62 -2.11 9.90
N SER A 522 14.95 -2.09 9.80
CA SER A 522 15.79 -3.31 9.93
C SER A 522 15.69 -3.98 11.30
N THR A 523 15.17 -3.26 12.29
CA THR A 523 14.70 -3.78 13.58
C THR A 523 13.31 -3.22 13.87
N PRO A 524 12.53 -3.79 14.82
CA PRO A 524 11.22 -3.24 15.18
C PRO A 524 11.31 -1.80 15.72
N THR A 525 11.00 -0.83 14.86
CA THR A 525 11.03 0.63 15.15
C THR A 525 9.66 1.28 14.94
N VAL A 526 8.64 0.53 14.53
CA VAL A 526 7.32 1.08 14.15
C VAL A 526 6.59 1.73 15.34
N TRP A 527 6.82 1.25 16.56
CA TRP A 527 6.32 1.92 17.78
C TRP A 527 6.80 3.38 17.88
N TRP A 528 8.03 3.64 17.41
CA TRP A 528 8.62 4.96 17.33
C TRP A 528 8.13 5.69 16.09
N ILE A 529 8.33 5.15 14.88
CA ILE A 529 8.03 5.85 13.62
C ILE A 529 6.59 6.38 13.62
N GLU A 530 5.61 5.51 13.87
CA GLU A 530 4.20 5.88 13.86
C GLU A 530 3.76 6.55 15.16
N GLY A 531 4.25 6.05 16.29
CA GLY A 531 3.90 6.62 17.60
C GLY A 531 4.44 8.04 17.82
N PHE A 532 5.61 8.35 17.26
CA PHE A 532 6.22 9.68 17.33
C PHE A 532 5.52 10.65 16.39
N ALA A 533 5.18 10.24 15.17
CA ALA A 533 4.35 11.02 14.26
C ALA A 533 3.00 11.40 14.89
N GLU A 534 2.34 10.44 15.54
CA GLU A 534 1.13 10.69 16.33
C GLU A 534 1.39 11.64 17.50
N TYR A 535 2.46 11.41 18.27
CA TYR A 535 2.78 12.25 19.42
C TYR A 535 3.03 13.70 19.03
N ILE A 536 3.83 13.96 17.99
CA ILE A 536 4.09 15.31 17.48
C ILE A 536 2.80 15.91 16.96
N SER A 537 2.07 15.23 16.08
CA SER A 537 0.83 15.73 15.48
C SER A 537 -0.18 16.19 16.53
N TYR A 538 -0.48 15.34 17.52
CA TYR A 538 -1.47 15.65 18.56
C TYR A 538 -1.00 16.72 19.54
N SER A 539 0.26 16.65 19.97
CA SER A 539 0.80 17.57 20.96
C SER A 539 0.99 18.97 20.37
N TYR A 540 1.46 19.06 19.12
CA TYR A 540 1.60 20.32 18.39
C TYR A 540 0.24 21.00 18.17
N ARG A 541 -0.76 20.25 17.68
CA ARG A 541 -2.13 20.76 17.49
C ARG A 541 -2.87 21.03 18.81
N ASN A 542 -2.31 20.58 19.94
CA ASN A 542 -2.92 20.63 21.26
C ASN A 542 -4.32 19.99 21.29
N VAL A 543 -4.43 18.80 20.70
CA VAL A 543 -5.66 18.00 20.65
C VAL A 543 -5.47 16.75 21.54
N PRO A 544 -6.47 16.32 22.32
CA PRO A 544 -6.39 15.05 23.04
C PRO A 544 -6.55 13.87 22.08
N TYR A 545 -5.68 12.86 22.20
CA TYR A 545 -5.82 11.61 21.46
C TYR A 545 -6.77 10.64 22.19
N THR A 546 -8.07 10.89 22.10
CA THR A 546 -9.11 10.18 22.87
C THR A 546 -9.19 8.68 22.58
N ALA A 547 -8.92 8.27 21.33
CA ALA A 547 -8.86 6.85 20.97
C ALA A 547 -7.70 6.14 21.72
N ALA A 548 -6.50 6.74 21.74
CA ALA A 548 -5.38 6.20 22.51
C ALA A 548 -5.64 6.19 24.03
N MET A 549 -6.32 7.22 24.56
CA MET A 549 -6.74 7.24 25.97
C MET A 549 -7.72 6.09 26.29
N THR A 550 -8.62 5.77 25.37
CA THR A 550 -9.55 4.64 25.50
C THR A 550 -8.80 3.31 25.49
N GLU A 551 -7.84 3.13 24.56
CA GLU A 551 -6.98 1.94 24.52
C GLU A 551 -6.13 1.80 25.79
N ALA A 552 -5.60 2.90 26.33
CA ALA A 552 -4.83 2.90 27.58
C ALA A 552 -5.62 2.28 28.74
N GLY A 553 -6.93 2.57 28.82
CA GLY A 553 -7.83 2.00 29.84
C GLY A 553 -7.97 0.47 29.77
N LYS A 554 -7.65 -0.15 28.62
CA LYS A 554 -7.68 -1.61 28.45
C LYS A 554 -6.45 -2.31 29.00
N GLN A 555 -5.33 -1.60 29.18
CA GLN A 555 -4.04 -2.14 29.62
C GLN A 555 -3.58 -3.39 28.86
N THR A 556 -3.82 -3.43 27.54
CA THR A 556 -3.63 -4.64 26.72
C THR A 556 -2.17 -5.06 26.58
N TYR A 557 -1.24 -4.10 26.47
CA TYR A 557 0.18 -4.39 26.21
C TYR A 557 1.09 -3.85 27.32
N SER A 558 2.16 -4.59 27.61
CA SER A 558 3.30 -4.06 28.36
C SER A 558 4.16 -3.16 27.46
N LEU A 559 4.96 -2.27 28.05
CA LEU A 559 5.86 -1.40 27.28
C LEU A 559 6.86 -2.24 26.49
N ARG A 560 7.44 -3.28 27.12
CA ARG A 560 8.35 -4.20 26.42
C ARG A 560 7.71 -4.78 25.16
N THR A 561 6.45 -5.21 25.24
CA THR A 561 5.74 -5.78 24.08
C THR A 561 5.64 -4.77 22.92
N LEU A 562 5.43 -3.49 23.24
CA LEU A 562 5.29 -2.44 22.23
C LEU A 562 6.59 -2.16 21.49
N PHE A 563 7.76 -2.38 22.10
CA PHE A 563 9.03 -2.30 21.37
C PHE A 563 9.20 -3.37 20.29
N ASP A 564 8.34 -4.40 20.26
CA ASP A 564 8.30 -5.41 19.19
C ASP A 564 7.28 -5.09 18.09
N THR A 565 6.70 -3.89 18.12
CA THR A 565 5.74 -3.47 17.10
C THR A 565 6.45 -3.34 15.76
N THR A 566 5.92 -4.04 14.78
CA THR A 566 6.27 -3.88 13.38
C THR A 566 5.02 -3.48 12.62
N TYR A 567 5.15 -3.20 11.33
CA TYR A 567 3.95 -3.02 10.53
C TYR A 567 3.09 -4.27 10.61
N SER A 568 3.63 -5.49 10.82
CA SER A 568 2.89 -6.79 10.87
C SER A 568 1.66 -6.82 11.81
N ASN A 569 1.57 -5.83 12.71
CA ASN A 569 0.54 -5.72 13.72
C ASN A 569 -0.70 -4.94 13.24
N ASP A 570 -1.75 -4.98 14.04
CA ASP A 570 -2.95 -4.18 13.77
C ASP A 570 -2.70 -2.69 13.99
N GLN A 571 -3.55 -1.86 13.37
CA GLN A 571 -3.43 -0.40 13.43
C GLN A 571 -3.55 0.16 14.86
N THR A 572 -4.35 -0.46 15.72
CA THR A 572 -4.46 -0.03 17.11
C THR A 572 -3.12 -0.18 17.83
N ARG A 573 -2.42 -1.30 17.61
CA ARG A 573 -1.07 -1.51 18.14
C ARG A 573 -0.05 -0.55 17.52
N ILE A 574 -0.13 -0.29 16.22
CA ILE A 574 0.80 0.60 15.51
C ILE A 574 0.64 2.05 15.99
N TYR A 575 -0.56 2.63 15.88
CA TYR A 575 -0.77 4.07 16.04
C TYR A 575 -1.13 4.45 17.49
N ASN A 576 -2.18 3.86 18.05
CA ASN A 576 -2.64 4.23 19.40
C ASN A 576 -1.64 3.80 20.48
N TRP A 577 -1.20 2.53 20.44
CA TRP A 577 -0.24 2.03 21.42
C TRP A 577 1.19 2.50 21.15
N GLY A 578 1.57 2.70 19.88
CA GLY A 578 2.82 3.40 19.52
C GLY A 578 2.86 4.80 20.13
N TYR A 579 1.79 5.59 19.98
CA TYR A 579 1.66 6.91 20.60
C TYR A 579 1.83 6.86 22.13
N LEU A 580 1.16 5.91 22.80
CA LEU A 580 1.26 5.77 24.26
C LEU A 580 2.69 5.45 24.70
N ALA A 581 3.38 4.55 24.00
CA ALA A 581 4.76 4.18 24.27
C ALA A 581 5.72 5.36 24.01
N SER A 582 5.64 6.01 22.85
CA SER A 582 6.46 7.17 22.48
C SER A 582 6.25 8.34 23.44
N ARG A 583 5.00 8.66 23.78
CA ARG A 583 4.67 9.71 24.75
C ARG A 583 5.21 9.38 26.14
N PHE A 584 5.05 8.15 26.62
CA PHE A 584 5.59 7.73 27.91
C PHE A 584 7.12 7.87 27.96
N MET A 585 7.82 7.33 26.95
CA MET A 585 9.28 7.38 26.91
C MET A 585 9.81 8.81 26.78
N LEU A 586 9.19 9.65 25.93
CA LEU A 586 9.61 11.05 25.76
C LEU A 586 9.37 11.91 27.02
N THR A 587 8.29 11.65 27.76
CA THR A 587 7.91 12.48 28.92
C THR A 587 8.49 11.98 30.25
N ARG A 588 8.67 10.68 30.42
CA ARG A 588 9.15 10.06 31.68
C ARG A 588 10.61 9.62 31.62
N HIS A 589 11.11 9.29 30.44
CA HIS A 589 12.45 8.73 30.24
C HIS A 589 13.25 9.46 29.13
N PRO A 590 13.38 10.81 29.19
CA PRO A 590 14.02 11.57 28.13
C PRO A 590 15.51 11.25 27.95
N ASN A 591 16.21 10.77 28.98
CA ASN A 591 17.63 10.39 28.89
C ASN A 591 17.81 9.07 28.11
N GLU A 592 16.92 8.12 28.36
CA GLU A 592 16.85 6.86 27.62
C GLU A 592 16.49 7.15 26.15
N MET A 593 15.55 8.06 25.89
CA MET A 593 15.23 8.50 24.53
C MET A 593 16.41 9.19 23.84
N ALA A 594 17.16 10.04 24.53
CA ALA A 594 18.38 10.64 23.96
C ALA A 594 19.39 9.57 23.54
N THR A 595 19.51 8.48 24.31
CA THR A 595 20.37 7.34 23.98
C THR A 595 19.86 6.58 22.76
N ILE A 596 18.56 6.29 22.72
CA ILE A 596 17.91 5.60 21.59
C ILE A 596 18.07 6.40 20.29
N LEU A 597 17.76 7.71 20.32
CA LEU A 597 17.90 8.60 19.17
C LEU A 597 19.37 8.76 18.74
N GLY A 598 20.32 8.72 19.68
CA GLY A 598 21.75 8.70 19.34
C GLY A 598 22.13 7.48 18.48
N TYR A 599 21.56 6.30 18.79
CA TYR A 599 21.76 5.11 17.96
C TYR A 599 21.03 5.21 16.62
N TYR A 600 19.79 5.69 16.58
CA TYR A 600 19.04 5.84 15.33
C TYR A 600 19.72 6.81 14.36
N ARG A 601 20.19 7.96 14.84
CA ARG A 601 20.89 9.00 14.05
C ARG A 601 22.21 8.54 13.44
N THR A 602 22.78 7.46 13.99
CA THR A 602 24.04 6.85 13.52
C THR A 602 23.83 5.53 12.78
N GLY A 603 22.58 5.10 12.59
CA GLY A 603 22.24 3.84 11.94
C GLY A 603 22.59 2.61 12.77
N ASN A 604 22.84 2.76 14.08
CA ASN A 604 23.17 1.65 14.97
C ASN A 604 21.91 0.95 15.51
N TRP A 605 21.11 0.42 14.57
CA TRP A 605 19.82 -0.21 14.85
C TRP A 605 19.92 -1.39 15.83
N ALA A 606 20.99 -2.17 15.75
CA ALA A 606 21.22 -3.31 16.65
C ALA A 606 21.50 -2.88 18.10
N ALA A 607 22.27 -1.81 18.32
CA ALA A 607 22.50 -1.27 19.66
C ALA A 607 21.22 -0.66 20.24
N ALA A 608 20.46 0.10 19.45
CA ALA A 608 19.16 0.62 19.87
C ALA A 608 18.21 -0.52 20.29
N ARG A 609 18.14 -1.57 19.47
CA ARG A 609 17.33 -2.75 19.74
C ARG A 609 17.76 -3.46 21.03
N THR A 610 19.07 -3.60 21.25
CA THR A 610 19.60 -4.21 22.47
C THR A 610 19.27 -3.36 23.69
N PHE A 611 19.41 -2.04 23.59
CA PHE A 611 19.08 -1.11 24.67
C PHE A 611 17.60 -1.18 25.05
N LEU A 612 16.70 -1.14 24.06
CA LEU A 612 15.24 -1.27 24.28
C LEU A 612 14.85 -2.60 24.91
N THR A 613 15.39 -3.71 24.40
CA THR A 613 14.91 -5.05 24.77
C THR A 613 15.62 -5.68 25.96
N SER A 614 16.86 -5.27 26.25
CA SER A 614 17.70 -5.85 27.29
C SER A 614 18.02 -4.87 28.41
N THR A 615 18.43 -3.64 28.08
CA THR A 615 18.77 -2.63 29.11
C THR A 615 17.52 -2.06 29.77
N ILE A 616 16.58 -1.56 28.97
CA ILE A 616 15.25 -1.18 29.47
C ILE A 616 14.47 -2.45 29.81
N GLY A 617 14.33 -3.36 28.84
CA GLY A 617 13.66 -4.64 29.05
C GLY A 617 12.24 -4.43 29.59
N THR A 618 11.93 -5.04 30.74
CA THR A 618 10.65 -4.89 31.44
C THR A 618 10.69 -3.88 32.58
N SER A 619 11.80 -3.15 32.76
CA SER A 619 12.06 -2.32 33.95
C SER A 619 11.00 -1.23 34.17
N TYR A 620 10.39 -0.73 33.09
CA TYR A 620 9.36 0.32 33.15
C TYR A 620 7.93 -0.20 32.93
N ASP A 621 7.70 -1.52 32.84
CA ASP A 621 6.35 -2.06 32.56
C ASP A 621 5.33 -1.73 33.66
N SER A 622 5.78 -1.65 34.93
CA SER A 622 4.92 -1.26 36.06
C SER A 622 4.60 0.23 36.06
N GLU A 623 5.60 1.07 35.77
CA GLU A 623 5.41 2.52 35.64
C GLU A 623 4.51 2.85 34.46
N PHE A 624 4.71 2.18 33.33
CA PHE A 624 3.87 2.33 32.14
C PHE A 624 2.40 2.00 32.45
N ARG A 625 2.10 0.91 33.18
CA ARG A 625 0.72 0.61 33.63
C ARG A 625 0.10 1.71 34.48
N THR A 626 0.90 2.36 35.32
CA THR A 626 0.46 3.51 36.12
C THR A 626 0.17 4.71 35.21
N PHE A 627 1.07 5.00 34.26
CA PHE A 627 0.87 6.04 33.25
C PHE A 627 -0.39 5.82 32.41
N LEU A 628 -0.63 4.59 31.93
CA LEU A 628 -1.83 4.23 31.18
C LEU A 628 -3.12 4.50 31.97
N SER A 629 -3.12 4.17 33.27
CA SER A 629 -4.28 4.40 34.14
C SER A 629 -4.58 5.89 34.32
N ALA A 630 -3.53 6.72 34.48
CA ALA A 630 -3.68 8.17 34.52
C ALA A 630 -4.16 8.74 33.17
N CYS A 631 -3.59 8.23 32.06
CA CYS A 631 -3.94 8.66 30.71
C CYS A 631 -5.40 8.35 30.36
N ALA A 632 -5.88 7.16 30.72
CA ALA A 632 -7.30 6.79 30.60
C ALA A 632 -8.24 7.71 31.39
N ALA A 633 -7.74 8.30 32.50
CA ALA A 633 -8.46 9.26 33.33
C ALA A 633 -8.33 10.72 32.86
N GLY A 634 -7.65 10.98 31.73
CA GLY A 634 -7.46 12.34 31.20
C GLY A 634 -6.06 12.92 31.38
N ASP A 635 -5.23 12.32 32.23
CA ASP A 635 -3.87 12.79 32.50
C ASP A 635 -2.82 11.90 31.84
N CYS A 636 -2.55 12.16 30.57
CA CYS A 636 -1.47 11.51 29.84
C CYS A 636 -0.10 12.20 30.07
N GLY A 637 0.15 12.76 31.27
CA GLY A 637 1.42 13.39 31.63
C GLY A 637 1.62 14.80 31.07
N GLY A 638 0.60 15.66 31.15
CA GLY A 638 0.63 16.98 30.52
C GLY A 638 1.60 17.98 31.18
N SER A 639 2.71 18.28 30.50
CA SER A 639 3.07 19.67 30.18
C SER A 639 3.81 19.67 28.85
N THR A 640 3.15 20.16 27.80
CA THR A 640 3.85 20.63 26.59
C THR A 640 4.92 21.63 27.03
N PRO A 641 6.14 21.62 26.47
CA PRO A 641 7.05 22.74 26.61
C PRO A 641 6.30 24.01 26.21
N THR A 642 6.13 24.93 27.15
CA THR A 642 5.45 26.19 26.93
C THR A 642 6.38 27.13 26.16
N THR A 643 6.52 26.89 24.85
CA THR A 643 6.94 27.90 23.88
C THR A 643 5.98 27.90 22.72
N ASN A 644 4.72 28.25 22.98
CA ASN A 644 3.84 28.71 21.91
C ASN A 644 4.13 30.20 21.71
N PRO A 645 4.58 30.67 20.54
CA PRO A 645 4.54 32.09 20.25
C PRO A 645 3.07 32.50 20.19
N THR A 646 2.67 33.40 21.09
CA THR A 646 1.37 34.07 20.99
C THR A 646 1.24 34.68 19.58
N PRO A 647 0.09 34.56 18.90
CA PRO A 647 -0.16 35.26 17.65
C PRO A 647 0.03 36.75 17.88
N THR A 648 1.15 37.30 17.43
CA THR A 648 1.41 38.73 17.57
C THR A 648 0.47 39.46 16.62
N THR A 649 -0.21 40.44 17.19
CA THR A 649 -1.10 41.36 16.50
C THR A 649 -0.44 41.95 15.25
N LYS A 650 -1.26 42.04 14.20
CA LYS A 650 -1.08 42.75 12.93
C LYS A 650 0.05 43.80 12.94
N PRO A 651 1.07 43.68 12.07
CA PRO A 651 2.07 44.73 11.90
C PRO A 651 1.44 45.96 11.21
N THR A 652 1.61 47.13 11.82
CA THR A 652 1.42 48.44 11.19
C THR A 652 2.50 48.64 10.11
N PRO A 653 2.20 49.23 8.95
CA PRO A 653 3.16 49.31 7.84
C PRO A 653 4.26 50.33 8.13
N THR A 654 5.52 49.89 8.11
CA THR A 654 6.69 50.79 8.13
C THR A 654 7.32 50.90 6.74
N THR A 655 7.24 52.11 6.20
CA THR A 655 8.08 52.78 5.20
C THR A 655 9.07 51.96 4.36
N LYS A 656 8.74 51.91 3.06
CA LYS A 656 9.56 51.77 1.85
C LYS A 656 11.06 52.11 1.97
N PRO A 657 11.96 51.21 1.56
CA PRO A 657 13.29 51.57 1.07
C PRO A 657 13.28 51.86 -0.44
N THR A 658 14.01 52.91 -0.81
CA THR A 658 14.24 53.42 -2.17
C THR A 658 15.15 52.48 -2.99
N PRO A 659 15.03 52.39 -4.33
CA PRO A 659 15.70 51.39 -5.15
C PRO A 659 17.16 51.76 -5.42
N THR A 660 18.07 50.79 -5.30
CA THR A 660 19.45 50.92 -5.75
C THR A 660 19.65 50.30 -7.14
N THR A 661 20.48 50.99 -7.90
CA THR A 661 20.79 50.91 -9.33
C THR A 661 21.25 49.56 -9.89
N LYS A 662 20.75 49.29 -11.09
CA LYS A 662 21.18 48.34 -12.15
C LYS A 662 22.70 48.33 -12.43
N PRO A 663 23.26 47.16 -12.75
CA PRO A 663 24.25 47.05 -13.84
C PRO A 663 23.75 46.21 -15.03
N THR A 664 24.27 46.58 -16.19
CA THR A 664 23.97 46.18 -17.58
C THR A 664 24.65 44.84 -17.96
N PRO A 665 24.12 44.07 -18.94
CA PRO A 665 24.49 42.67 -19.16
C PRO A 665 25.72 42.49 -20.06
N THR A 666 26.49 41.42 -19.82
CA THR A 666 27.64 41.03 -20.65
C THR A 666 27.41 39.66 -21.30
N THR A 667 27.24 39.72 -22.63
CA THR A 667 27.68 38.79 -23.69
C THR A 667 27.58 37.27 -23.50
N LYS A 668 26.65 36.71 -24.29
CA LYS A 668 26.53 35.34 -24.82
C LYS A 668 27.81 34.82 -25.51
N PRO A 669 28.12 33.52 -25.36
CA PRO A 669 28.73 32.73 -26.43
C PRO A 669 27.72 31.78 -27.10
N THR A 670 27.87 31.66 -28.42
CA THR A 670 27.12 30.80 -29.34
C THR A 670 27.59 29.34 -29.27
N PRO A 671 26.74 28.33 -29.55
CA PRO A 671 27.11 26.92 -29.45
C PRO A 671 27.95 26.46 -30.65
N THR A 672 29.01 25.69 -30.39
CA THR A 672 29.78 24.98 -31.42
C THR A 672 29.22 23.57 -31.58
N THR A 673 28.90 23.19 -32.81
CA THR A 673 28.49 21.85 -33.24
C THR A 673 29.66 20.88 -33.33
N LYS A 674 29.54 19.68 -32.73
CA LYS A 674 30.20 18.43 -33.16
C LYS A 674 29.58 17.20 -32.47
N PRO A 675 29.83 15.97 -32.96
CA PRO A 675 28.90 15.13 -33.70
C PRO A 675 28.22 14.04 -32.85
N THR A 676 27.16 13.46 -33.42
CA THR A 676 26.48 12.24 -32.96
C THR A 676 27.47 11.11 -32.63
N PRO A 677 27.44 10.52 -31.43
CA PRO A 677 27.96 9.18 -31.22
C PRO A 677 26.88 8.16 -31.59
N THR A 678 27.18 7.31 -32.56
CA THR A 678 26.52 6.01 -32.70
C THR A 678 26.68 5.29 -31.35
N THR A 679 25.58 4.97 -30.67
CA THR A 679 25.59 4.33 -29.35
C THR A 679 26.22 2.95 -29.44
N SER A 680 27.52 2.87 -29.17
CA SER A 680 28.17 1.63 -28.75
C SER A 680 27.66 1.27 -27.36
N GLN A 681 27.36 -0.01 -27.17
CA GLN A 681 27.06 -0.63 -25.87
C GLN A 681 28.08 -0.18 -24.80
N PRO A 682 27.65 0.12 -23.55
CA PRO A 682 28.60 0.47 -22.49
C PRO A 682 29.69 -0.61 -22.30
N ASP A 683 30.95 -0.21 -22.10
CA ASP A 683 32.12 -1.14 -22.01
C ASP A 683 31.97 -2.22 -20.93
N VAL A 684 31.14 -1.95 -19.91
CA VAL A 684 30.88 -2.83 -18.78
C VAL A 684 30.01 -4.04 -19.11
N CYS A 685 29.38 -4.09 -20.29
CA CYS A 685 28.27 -4.99 -20.54
C CYS A 685 28.63 -6.47 -20.77
N ALA A 686 29.92 -6.84 -20.87
CA ALA A 686 30.39 -8.23 -20.98
C ALA A 686 29.61 -9.13 -21.97
N GLY A 687 29.13 -8.57 -23.09
CA GLY A 687 28.34 -9.28 -24.11
C GLY A 687 26.83 -9.34 -23.87
N CYS A 688 26.32 -8.66 -22.84
CA CYS A 688 24.92 -8.64 -22.47
C CYS A 688 24.07 -7.73 -23.36
N THR A 689 22.95 -8.21 -23.91
CA THR A 689 22.04 -7.37 -24.74
C THR A 689 20.79 -6.88 -23.99
N GLY A 690 20.75 -7.08 -22.67
CA GLY A 690 19.66 -6.68 -21.78
C GLY A 690 20.20 -5.95 -20.54
N CYS A 691 19.58 -6.13 -19.37
CA CYS A 691 20.09 -5.55 -18.14
C CYS A 691 21.31 -6.32 -17.62
N TYR A 692 22.45 -5.66 -17.51
CA TYR A 692 23.66 -6.25 -16.96
C TYR A 692 23.84 -5.85 -15.50
N TYR A 693 24.16 -6.80 -14.63
CA TYR A 693 24.49 -6.53 -13.23
C TYR A 693 26.00 -6.73 -13.00
N PRO A 694 26.80 -5.65 -12.92
CA PRO A 694 28.26 -5.74 -12.76
C PRO A 694 28.67 -6.45 -11.47
N GLY A 695 27.92 -6.27 -10.38
CA GLY A 695 28.22 -6.89 -9.08
C GLY A 695 28.19 -8.42 -9.09
N ALA A 696 27.46 -9.03 -10.03
CA ALA A 696 27.41 -10.48 -10.23
C ALA A 696 27.99 -10.94 -11.58
N SER A 697 28.54 -10.01 -12.38
CA SER A 697 29.11 -10.29 -13.71
C SER A 697 28.16 -11.05 -14.67
N GLN A 698 26.84 -10.80 -14.61
CA GLN A 698 25.85 -11.55 -15.39
C GLN A 698 24.78 -10.66 -16.04
N CYS A 699 24.18 -11.15 -17.13
CA CYS A 699 22.91 -10.63 -17.64
C CYS A 699 21.77 -11.06 -16.74
N LEU A 700 20.92 -10.11 -16.37
CA LEU A 700 19.62 -10.45 -15.80
C LEU A 700 18.71 -11.06 -16.88
N PRO A 701 17.75 -11.91 -16.47
CA PRO A 701 16.80 -12.53 -17.38
C PRO A 701 16.03 -11.53 -18.27
N PRO A 702 15.51 -11.94 -19.44
CA PRO A 702 14.86 -11.05 -20.42
C PRO A 702 13.64 -10.29 -19.90
N GLU A 703 13.01 -10.75 -18.83
CA GLU A 703 11.91 -10.06 -18.14
C GLU A 703 12.33 -8.77 -17.45
N TYR A 704 13.63 -8.56 -17.19
CA TYR A 704 14.17 -7.29 -16.71
C TYR A 704 14.26 -6.31 -17.87
N THR A 705 13.28 -5.44 -17.95
CA THR A 705 13.21 -4.37 -18.95
C THR A 705 14.26 -3.29 -18.66
N ARG A 706 14.43 -2.35 -19.60
CA ARG A 706 15.26 -1.17 -19.37
C ARG A 706 14.85 -0.40 -18.12
N SER A 707 13.54 -0.24 -17.90
CA SER A 707 13.02 0.40 -16.69
C SER A 707 13.38 -0.35 -15.41
N ASP A 708 13.39 -1.69 -15.43
CA ASP A 708 13.85 -2.47 -14.27
C ASP A 708 15.36 -2.27 -14.08
N CYS A 709 16.13 -2.24 -15.15
CA CYS A 709 17.56 -2.03 -15.10
C CYS A 709 17.96 -0.64 -14.57
N ASP A 710 17.26 0.39 -15.02
CA ASP A 710 17.44 1.77 -14.58
C ASP A 710 16.94 1.94 -13.13
N TYR A 711 15.87 1.22 -12.75
CA TYR A 711 15.38 1.17 -11.35
C TYR A 711 16.42 0.55 -10.42
N TYR A 712 17.00 -0.59 -10.81
CA TYR A 712 18.00 -1.29 -10.02
C TYR A 712 19.39 -0.66 -10.08
N SER A 713 19.63 0.32 -10.97
CA SER A 713 20.96 0.91 -11.14
C SER A 713 21.42 1.64 -9.88
N ALA A 714 20.48 2.23 -9.12
CA ALA A 714 20.78 2.93 -7.88
C ALA A 714 21.20 1.97 -6.75
N SER A 715 20.51 0.83 -6.61
CA SER A 715 20.76 -0.12 -5.52
C SER A 715 21.84 -1.16 -5.84
N TYR A 716 22.03 -1.48 -7.13
CA TYR A 716 22.86 -2.60 -7.57
C TYR A 716 23.85 -2.20 -8.68
N GLY A 717 23.88 -0.95 -9.15
CA GLY A 717 24.80 -0.53 -10.21
C GLY A 717 24.56 -1.23 -11.54
N THR A 718 23.34 -1.76 -11.77
CA THR A 718 22.95 -2.39 -13.04
C THR A 718 23.04 -1.40 -14.19
N VAL A 719 23.37 -1.92 -15.38
CA VAL A 719 23.59 -1.14 -16.59
C VAL A 719 22.77 -1.74 -17.72
N TRP A 720 21.93 -0.93 -18.36
CA TRP A 720 21.21 -1.37 -19.54
C TRP A 720 22.17 -1.47 -20.73
N CYS A 721 22.23 -2.67 -21.32
CA CYS A 721 23.17 -3.00 -22.38
C CYS A 721 22.50 -3.35 -23.71
N GLY A 722 21.17 -3.22 -23.78
CA GLY A 722 20.43 -3.32 -25.04
C GLY A 722 20.56 -2.05 -25.87
N ILE A 723 20.78 -2.21 -27.18
CA ILE A 723 20.85 -1.13 -28.18
C ILE A 723 19.43 -0.61 -28.49
#